data_AF-A0A7S1VC77-F1
#
_entry.id   AF-A0A7S1VC77-F1
#
_cell.length_a   1.000
_cell.length_b   1.000
_cell.length_c   1.000
_cell.angle_alpha   90.00
_cell.angle_beta   90.00
_cell.angle_gamma   90.00
#
_symmetry.space_group_name_H-M   'P 1'
#
loop_
_entity.id
_entity.type
_entity.pdbx_description
1 polymer ?
#
loop_
_entity_poly.entity_id
_entity_poly.type
_entity_poly.pdbx_seq_one_letter_code
_entity_poly.pdbx_strand_id
1 'polypeptide(L)'
;VRPDVQRLCDLPTMISFVLPLFAASTDTAILERMEATSKEGVTDLFCTLLDHSNQLHRLVILERHMEHHFDTTTDEDSGPKFLVRHTECALQHLEQSFSSEALTSMTEYTALWSRLYRYAEAGHDWKVAVRACRHQTNKKWKRLVHAMVQNGAMDELITMCMKEEDTSLNLTEIASDAFVSRKATSERYGTTPTTVVAGDHLGCLYALHAAKKGWKQAAQAADLRYCSALSQLGPSSLREQQVAADLSLSALATTTVIPLVPDPAARFLVSGEFGLLPTLPLLDDVKPKSILKRGDREEEATMTSRETRFMTTAELNARAIRADVYRILSTDKTSVPSPLLASLLAISPAMDESRACLESAAQAGYFYEAYLLSKAQALEYKRRTGSSMLAGRDLLHDFLAHVVCTYCVPWALPITKDAMDDRQPHRTTLSQLQRAMDQFDSAPTLSFSRTGPTYRHAKYDAGVAKSVAAMELIRRVTIGHSTATKPLAIEVAECVLDLSGGLPQWLEELLCGNNEDGLFATARKHRSSPSDPSALLMLYTKRGMYSEACNVVTRVLSARKDNSTAVRRLPEKGNIDFVPYAKIDLLWDLIEEALRIGNISSADTLEARTRMEQALERHFEAMKMSEMGLKSARALAK
;
A
#
# COMPACT_ATOMS: atom_id res chain seq x y z
N VAL A 1 53.14 -11.29 -51.25
CA VAL A 1 53.40 -11.43 -49.80
C VAL A 1 52.69 -12.69 -49.34
N ARG A 2 53.30 -13.58 -48.54
CA ARG A 2 52.58 -14.76 -48.01
C ARG A 2 51.36 -14.26 -47.22
N PRO A 3 50.17 -14.87 -47.35
CA PRO A 3 48.94 -14.39 -46.73
C PRO A 3 49.04 -14.29 -45.20
N ASP A 4 49.93 -15.07 -44.58
CA ASP A 4 50.18 -15.04 -43.14
C ASP A 4 51.02 -13.81 -42.73
N VAL A 5 51.97 -13.38 -43.56
CA VAL A 5 52.75 -12.15 -43.34
C VAL A 5 51.87 -10.92 -43.51
N GLN A 6 50.92 -10.95 -44.45
CA GLN A 6 49.98 -9.86 -44.62
C GLN A 6 49.02 -9.75 -43.41
N ARG A 7 48.49 -10.88 -42.93
CA ARG A 7 47.66 -10.93 -41.71
C ARG A 7 48.41 -10.49 -40.45
N LEU A 8 49.71 -10.76 -40.37
CA LEU A 8 50.56 -10.25 -39.30
C LEU A 8 50.70 -8.73 -39.39
N CYS A 9 50.95 -8.18 -40.58
CA CYS A 9 51.07 -6.74 -40.80
C CYS A 9 49.75 -5.98 -40.58
N ASP A 10 48.59 -6.65 -40.69
CA ASP A 10 47.28 -6.07 -40.46
C ASP A 10 46.88 -6.06 -38.97
N LEU A 11 47.65 -6.69 -38.07
CA LEU A 11 47.38 -6.65 -36.63
C LEU A 11 47.63 -5.24 -36.08
N PRO A 12 46.65 -4.64 -35.37
CA PRO A 12 46.85 -3.35 -34.73
C PRO A 12 48.07 -3.30 -33.80
N THR A 13 48.36 -4.35 -33.03
CA THR A 13 49.55 -4.42 -32.16
C THR A 13 50.84 -4.41 -32.97
N MET A 14 50.86 -5.07 -34.14
CA MET A 14 51.99 -5.00 -35.06
C MET A 14 52.17 -3.58 -35.62
N ILE A 15 51.08 -2.89 -35.95
CA ILE A 15 51.11 -1.52 -36.50
C ILE A 15 51.47 -0.47 -35.45
N SER A 16 51.02 -0.64 -34.21
CA SER A 16 51.14 0.37 -33.15
C SER A 16 52.33 0.16 -32.22
N PHE A 17 52.86 -1.06 -32.12
CA PHE A 17 53.96 -1.38 -31.21
C PHE A 17 55.22 -1.84 -31.94
N VAL A 18 55.09 -2.78 -32.88
CA VAL A 18 56.25 -3.43 -33.51
C VAL A 18 56.78 -2.60 -34.68
N LEU A 19 55.93 -2.20 -35.62
CA LEU A 19 56.31 -1.40 -36.79
C LEU A 19 56.93 -0.03 -36.42
N PRO A 20 56.48 0.69 -35.38
CA PRO A 20 57.13 1.92 -34.94
C PRO A 20 58.52 1.68 -34.33
N LEU A 21 58.77 0.56 -33.64
CA LEU A 21 60.11 0.18 -33.17
C LEU A 21 61.07 -0.06 -34.34
N PHE A 22 60.58 -0.65 -35.43
CA PHE A 22 61.36 -0.83 -36.67
C PHE A 22 61.48 0.46 -37.51
N ALA A 23 60.49 1.36 -37.45
CA ALA A 23 60.52 2.64 -38.19
C ALA A 23 61.34 3.72 -37.49
N ALA A 24 61.45 3.69 -36.16
CA ALA A 24 62.31 4.58 -35.35
C ALA A 24 63.79 4.16 -35.37
N SER A 25 64.18 3.11 -36.11
CA SER A 25 65.50 2.47 -36.09
C SER A 25 66.65 3.30 -36.69
N THR A 26 66.48 4.61 -36.86
CA THR A 26 67.62 5.53 -37.06
C THR A 26 68.28 5.93 -35.74
N ASP A 27 67.66 5.63 -34.60
CA ASP A 27 68.16 5.95 -33.27
C ASP A 27 68.98 4.78 -32.68
N THR A 28 70.29 4.96 -32.55
CA THR A 28 71.28 3.91 -32.20
C THR A 28 71.00 3.21 -30.86
N ALA A 29 70.29 3.86 -29.93
CA ALA A 29 69.97 3.30 -28.62
C ALA A 29 68.89 2.20 -28.65
N ILE A 30 68.01 2.20 -29.66
CA ILE A 30 66.98 1.17 -29.83
C ILE A 30 67.59 -0.08 -30.48
N LEU A 31 68.52 0.12 -31.42
CA LEU A 31 69.33 -0.95 -32.01
C LEU A 31 70.18 -1.68 -30.96
N GLU A 32 70.82 -0.97 -30.02
CA GLU A 32 71.55 -1.59 -28.91
C GLU A 32 70.62 -2.36 -27.94
N ARG A 33 69.40 -1.87 -27.69
CA ARG A 33 68.38 -2.62 -26.92
C ARG A 33 67.85 -3.83 -27.66
N MET A 34 67.69 -3.74 -28.98
CA MET A 34 67.27 -4.85 -29.83
C MET A 34 68.38 -5.88 -30.07
N GLU A 35 69.66 -5.49 -30.03
CA GLU A 35 70.81 -6.41 -30.03
C GLU A 35 70.99 -7.09 -28.66
N ALA A 36 70.62 -6.43 -27.56
CA ALA A 36 70.62 -7.02 -26.22
C ALA A 36 69.54 -8.11 -26.04
N THR A 37 68.40 -8.00 -26.74
CA THR A 37 67.46 -9.11 -26.93
C THR A 37 67.97 -10.00 -28.07
N SER A 38 68.32 -11.26 -27.79
CA SER A 38 68.83 -12.17 -28.82
C SER A 38 67.92 -12.21 -30.06
N LYS A 39 68.50 -12.39 -31.26
CA LYS A 39 67.75 -12.62 -32.51
C LYS A 39 66.65 -13.67 -32.32
N GLU A 40 66.90 -14.67 -31.47
CA GLU A 40 65.93 -15.69 -31.08
C GLU A 40 64.68 -15.08 -30.41
N GLY A 41 64.82 -14.17 -29.45
CA GLY A 41 63.69 -13.53 -28.77
C GLY A 41 62.78 -12.69 -29.68
N VAL A 42 63.35 -12.02 -30.70
CA VAL A 42 62.55 -11.31 -31.71
C VAL A 42 61.81 -12.31 -32.61
N THR A 43 62.47 -13.40 -33.01
CA THR A 43 61.87 -14.44 -33.85
C THR A 43 60.72 -15.13 -33.11
N ASP A 44 60.91 -15.44 -31.82
CA ASP A 44 59.88 -16.03 -30.96
C ASP A 44 58.69 -15.09 -30.77
N LEU A 45 58.91 -13.78 -30.60
CA LEU A 45 57.83 -12.79 -30.54
C LEU A 45 57.01 -12.76 -31.84
N PHE A 46 57.67 -12.79 -33.00
CA PHE A 46 57.00 -12.83 -34.30
C PHE A 46 56.20 -14.12 -34.51
N CYS A 47 56.76 -15.27 -34.15
CA CYS A 47 56.05 -16.55 -34.18
C CYS A 47 54.82 -16.52 -33.26
N THR A 48 54.98 -15.99 -32.05
CA THR A 48 53.91 -15.84 -31.08
C THR A 48 52.79 -14.93 -31.63
N LEU A 49 53.12 -13.77 -32.19
CA LEU A 49 52.12 -12.86 -32.78
C LEU A 49 51.42 -13.47 -34.00
N LEU A 50 52.13 -14.27 -34.81
CA LEU A 50 51.55 -14.97 -35.95
C LEU A 50 50.54 -16.04 -35.50
N ASP A 51 50.86 -16.79 -34.46
CA ASP A 51 49.96 -17.79 -33.87
C ASP A 51 48.69 -17.13 -33.31
N HIS A 52 48.82 -15.97 -32.66
CA HIS A 52 47.67 -15.19 -32.19
C HIS A 52 46.83 -14.62 -33.34
N SER A 53 47.45 -14.12 -34.41
CA SER A 53 46.75 -13.69 -35.63
C SER A 53 45.92 -14.84 -36.22
N ASN A 54 46.50 -16.03 -36.28
CA ASN A 54 45.83 -17.23 -36.79
C ASN A 54 44.66 -17.67 -35.89
N GLN A 55 44.80 -17.60 -34.57
CA GLN A 55 43.71 -17.91 -33.63
C GLN A 55 42.55 -16.91 -33.77
N LEU A 56 42.84 -15.60 -33.85
CA LEU A 56 41.83 -14.56 -34.08
C LEU A 56 41.09 -14.76 -35.40
N HIS A 57 41.81 -15.11 -36.47
CA HIS A 57 41.23 -15.38 -37.77
C HIS A 57 40.29 -16.61 -37.73
N ARG A 58 40.71 -17.69 -37.06
CA ARG A 58 39.87 -18.88 -36.86
C ARG A 58 38.60 -18.56 -36.09
N LEU A 59 38.68 -17.74 -35.04
CA LEU A 59 37.50 -17.27 -34.31
C LEU A 59 36.51 -16.51 -35.19
N VAL A 60 37.00 -15.65 -36.11
CA VAL A 60 36.13 -14.92 -37.06
C VAL A 60 35.46 -15.86 -38.05
N ILE A 61 36.19 -16.89 -38.54
CA ILE A 61 35.61 -17.91 -39.43
C ILE A 61 34.52 -18.69 -38.68
N LEU A 62 34.80 -19.11 -37.44
CA LEU A 62 33.84 -19.82 -36.60
C LEU A 62 32.61 -18.96 -36.35
N GLU A 63 32.76 -17.69 -35.98
CA GLU A 63 31.65 -16.74 -35.79
C GLU A 63 30.74 -16.68 -37.02
N ARG A 64 31.31 -16.48 -38.22
CA ARG A 64 30.54 -16.46 -39.48
C ARG A 64 29.85 -17.79 -39.78
N HIS A 65 30.50 -18.91 -39.49
CA HIS A 65 29.92 -20.22 -39.72
C HIS A 65 28.73 -20.47 -38.78
N MET A 66 28.86 -20.03 -37.54
CA MET A 66 27.80 -20.11 -36.52
C MET A 66 26.60 -19.23 -36.86
N GLU A 67 26.84 -17.99 -37.33
CA GLU A 67 25.78 -17.08 -37.81
C GLU A 67 24.95 -17.67 -38.97
N HIS A 68 25.57 -18.48 -39.84
CA HIS A 68 24.88 -19.06 -41.01
C HIS A 68 24.17 -20.39 -40.77
N HIS A 69 24.56 -21.17 -39.75
CA HIS A 69 24.04 -22.54 -39.56
C HIS A 69 23.01 -22.69 -38.44
N PHE A 70 23.03 -21.83 -37.42
CA PHE A 70 22.20 -22.03 -36.22
C PHE A 70 20.81 -21.38 -36.26
N ASP A 71 20.47 -20.62 -37.31
CA ASP A 71 19.09 -20.15 -37.55
C ASP A 71 18.08 -21.29 -37.84
N THR A 72 18.54 -22.54 -37.98
CA THR A 72 17.70 -23.66 -38.47
C THR A 72 17.56 -24.85 -37.51
N THR A 73 18.25 -24.87 -36.37
CA THR A 73 18.23 -26.01 -35.44
C THR A 73 17.83 -25.59 -34.03
N THR A 74 16.95 -26.36 -33.41
CA THR A 74 16.29 -26.15 -32.10
C THR A 74 17.22 -26.16 -30.87
N ASP A 75 18.54 -26.05 -31.05
CA ASP A 75 19.54 -26.11 -29.99
C ASP A 75 20.31 -24.77 -29.90
N GLU A 76 19.54 -23.70 -29.70
CA GLU A 76 19.98 -22.28 -29.64
C GLU A 76 21.11 -22.04 -28.62
N ASP A 77 21.24 -22.92 -27.63
CA ASP A 77 22.18 -22.80 -26.51
C ASP A 77 23.61 -23.31 -26.80
N SER A 78 23.77 -24.19 -27.78
CA SER A 78 25.04 -24.93 -27.99
C SER A 78 26.12 -24.09 -28.66
N GLY A 79 25.70 -23.17 -29.53
CA GLY A 79 26.58 -22.39 -30.37
C GLY A 79 27.37 -21.29 -29.65
N PRO A 80 26.70 -20.39 -28.93
CA PRO A 80 27.38 -19.34 -28.16
C PRO A 80 28.34 -19.90 -27.11
N LYS A 81 27.99 -21.02 -26.44
CA LYS A 81 28.85 -21.70 -25.46
C LYS A 81 30.14 -22.24 -26.09
N PHE A 82 30.08 -22.74 -27.32
CA PHE A 82 31.26 -23.19 -28.06
C PHE A 82 32.22 -22.03 -28.37
N LEU A 83 31.68 -20.88 -28.80
CA LEU A 83 32.45 -19.66 -29.09
C LEU A 83 33.06 -19.06 -27.81
N VAL A 84 32.35 -19.10 -26.68
CA VAL A 84 32.88 -18.70 -25.37
C VAL A 84 34.15 -19.49 -25.05
N ARG A 85 34.09 -20.83 -25.11
CA ARG A 85 35.25 -21.70 -24.79
C ARG A 85 36.46 -21.43 -25.68
N HIS A 86 36.26 -21.21 -26.98
CA HIS A 86 37.36 -20.92 -27.91
C HIS A 86 37.96 -19.54 -27.66
N THR A 87 37.14 -18.57 -27.26
CA THR A 87 37.61 -17.23 -26.92
C THR A 87 38.36 -17.22 -25.59
N GLU A 88 37.93 -18.00 -24.60
CA GLU A 88 38.67 -18.19 -23.34
C GLU A 88 40.04 -18.83 -23.57
N CYS A 89 40.14 -19.86 -24.43
CA CYS A 89 41.44 -20.45 -24.79
C CYS A 89 42.37 -19.41 -25.45
N ALA A 90 41.86 -18.57 -26.35
CA ALA A 90 42.64 -17.52 -27.00
C ALA A 90 43.11 -16.45 -26.00
N LEU A 91 42.27 -16.09 -25.03
CA LEU A 91 42.65 -15.18 -23.94
C LEU A 91 43.73 -15.79 -23.04
N GLN A 92 43.57 -17.05 -22.64
CA GLN A 92 44.55 -17.76 -21.81
C GLN A 92 45.92 -17.87 -22.49
N HIS A 93 45.94 -18.13 -23.80
CA HIS A 93 47.18 -18.15 -24.57
C HIS A 93 47.86 -16.76 -24.62
N LEU A 94 47.10 -15.67 -24.77
CA LEU A 94 47.66 -14.31 -24.69
C LEU A 94 48.20 -13.99 -23.30
N GLU A 95 47.46 -14.33 -22.25
CA GLU A 95 47.86 -14.11 -20.86
C GLU A 95 49.12 -14.88 -20.46
N GLN A 96 49.35 -16.06 -21.05
CA GLN A 96 50.57 -16.84 -20.85
C GLN A 96 51.77 -16.29 -21.64
N SER A 97 51.50 -15.64 -22.77
CA SER A 97 52.54 -15.21 -23.72
C SER A 97 53.06 -13.80 -23.45
N PHE A 98 52.27 -12.94 -22.81
CA PHE A 98 52.58 -11.52 -22.62
C PHE A 98 52.43 -11.10 -21.15
N SER A 99 53.20 -10.08 -20.74
CA SER A 99 53.05 -9.48 -19.41
C SER A 99 51.73 -8.70 -19.29
N SER A 100 51.23 -8.53 -18.06
CA SER A 100 49.98 -7.80 -17.80
C SER A 100 50.00 -6.37 -18.34
N GLU A 101 51.15 -5.69 -18.30
CA GLU A 101 51.31 -4.33 -18.80
C GLU A 101 51.19 -4.28 -20.34
N ALA A 102 51.85 -5.20 -21.04
CA ALA A 102 51.75 -5.31 -22.49
C ALA A 102 50.31 -5.59 -22.95
N LEU A 103 49.60 -6.51 -22.27
CA LEU A 103 48.23 -6.88 -22.60
C LEU A 103 47.25 -5.69 -22.52
N THR A 104 47.41 -4.80 -21.55
CA THR A 104 46.52 -3.63 -21.41
C THR A 104 46.63 -2.65 -22.58
N SER A 105 47.76 -2.63 -23.29
CA SER A 105 47.98 -1.79 -24.47
C SER A 105 47.52 -2.45 -25.79
N MET A 106 47.26 -3.76 -25.79
CA MET A 106 46.87 -4.50 -27.00
C MET A 106 45.38 -4.35 -27.29
N THR A 107 45.05 -3.82 -28.47
CA THR A 107 43.64 -3.65 -28.88
C THR A 107 42.94 -5.01 -29.08
N GLU A 108 43.68 -6.02 -29.49
CA GLU A 108 43.23 -7.38 -29.76
C GLU A 108 42.78 -8.06 -28.47
N TYR A 109 43.49 -7.80 -27.37
CA TYR A 109 43.12 -8.26 -26.04
C TYR A 109 41.77 -7.66 -25.62
N THR A 110 41.59 -6.33 -25.77
CA THR A 110 40.30 -5.67 -25.48
C THR A 110 39.15 -6.12 -26.41
N ALA A 111 39.48 -6.45 -27.67
CA ALA A 111 38.53 -6.95 -28.66
C ALA A 111 38.08 -8.37 -28.32
N LEU A 112 38.98 -9.25 -27.88
CA LEU A 112 38.67 -10.61 -27.42
C LEU A 112 37.75 -10.59 -26.20
N TRP A 113 38.05 -9.77 -25.20
CA TRP A 113 37.11 -9.56 -24.08
C TRP A 113 35.75 -9.06 -24.56
N SER A 114 35.72 -8.19 -25.57
CA SER A 114 34.46 -7.65 -26.13
C SER A 114 33.65 -8.70 -26.86
N ARG A 115 34.31 -9.64 -27.54
CA ARG A 115 33.68 -10.80 -28.18
C ARG A 115 33.21 -11.82 -27.15
N LEU A 116 34.05 -12.14 -26.16
CA LEU A 116 33.69 -13.03 -25.06
C LEU A 116 32.41 -12.56 -24.36
N TYR A 117 32.31 -11.26 -24.09
CA TYR A 117 31.09 -10.66 -23.53
C TYR A 117 29.86 -10.92 -24.41
N ARG A 118 29.94 -10.68 -25.73
CA ARG A 118 28.80 -10.89 -26.64
C ARG A 118 28.38 -12.35 -26.72
N TYR A 119 29.34 -13.27 -26.81
CA TYR A 119 29.04 -14.70 -26.89
C TYR A 119 28.48 -15.23 -25.57
N ALA A 120 28.98 -14.73 -24.43
CA ALA A 120 28.46 -15.07 -23.11
C ALA A 120 27.04 -14.50 -22.89
N GLU A 121 26.77 -13.28 -23.35
CA GLU A 121 25.42 -12.67 -23.33
C GLU A 121 24.44 -13.48 -24.19
N ALA A 122 24.84 -13.86 -25.40
CA ALA A 122 24.03 -14.67 -26.31
C ALA A 122 23.81 -16.11 -25.81
N GLY A 123 24.78 -16.68 -25.09
CA GLY A 123 24.71 -18.04 -24.52
C GLY A 123 24.15 -18.12 -23.10
N HIS A 124 23.67 -16.99 -22.56
CA HIS A 124 23.18 -16.85 -21.19
C HIS A 124 24.18 -17.32 -20.11
N ASP A 125 25.49 -17.27 -20.39
CA ASP A 125 26.54 -17.57 -19.40
C ASP A 125 26.92 -16.29 -18.65
N TRP A 126 26.08 -15.94 -17.68
CA TRP A 126 26.19 -14.69 -16.94
C TRP A 126 27.49 -14.58 -16.12
N LYS A 127 28.04 -15.71 -15.65
CA LYS A 127 29.30 -15.72 -14.89
C LYS A 127 30.48 -15.30 -15.76
N VAL A 128 30.53 -15.83 -16.99
CA VAL A 128 31.57 -15.46 -17.96
C VAL A 128 31.35 -14.03 -18.46
N ALA A 129 30.11 -13.61 -18.68
CA ALA A 129 29.78 -12.24 -19.07
C ALA A 129 30.23 -11.20 -18.02
N VAL A 130 30.01 -11.48 -16.73
CA VAL A 130 30.49 -10.66 -15.61
C VAL A 130 32.02 -10.58 -15.60
N ARG A 131 32.71 -11.71 -15.79
CA ARG A 131 34.18 -11.73 -15.90
C ARG A 131 34.65 -10.84 -17.05
N ALA A 132 33.99 -10.93 -18.20
CA ALA A 132 34.33 -10.12 -19.37
C ALA A 132 34.06 -8.61 -19.16
N CYS A 133 33.03 -8.24 -18.41
CA CYS A 133 32.74 -6.84 -18.08
C CYS A 133 33.77 -6.21 -17.13
N ARG A 134 34.46 -6.98 -16.28
CA ARG A 134 35.52 -6.47 -15.39
C ARG A 134 36.68 -5.82 -16.16
N HIS A 135 36.95 -6.29 -17.37
CA HIS A 135 38.00 -5.75 -18.24
C HIS A 135 37.50 -4.62 -19.17
N GLN A 136 36.32 -4.05 -18.92
CA GLN A 136 35.63 -3.15 -19.85
C GLN A 136 34.98 -1.94 -19.15
N THR A 137 34.43 -1.02 -19.96
CA THR A 137 33.83 0.23 -19.49
C THR A 137 32.47 0.02 -18.81
N ASN A 138 32.11 0.94 -17.90
CA ASN A 138 30.82 0.96 -17.16
C ASN A 138 29.56 0.86 -18.05
N LYS A 139 29.63 1.29 -19.32
CA LYS A 139 28.49 1.20 -20.25
C LYS A 139 28.06 -0.25 -20.55
N LYS A 140 29.01 -1.19 -20.54
CA LYS A 140 28.72 -2.61 -20.81
C LYS A 140 28.15 -3.33 -19.59
N TRP A 141 28.52 -2.90 -18.38
CA TRP A 141 27.84 -3.36 -17.16
C TRP A 141 26.35 -3.03 -17.15
N LYS A 142 25.95 -1.81 -17.54
CA LYS A 142 24.53 -1.47 -17.67
C LYS A 142 23.81 -2.37 -18.70
N ARG A 143 24.45 -2.65 -19.83
CA ARG A 143 23.90 -3.55 -20.87
C ARG A 143 23.73 -4.98 -20.34
N LEU A 144 24.71 -5.50 -19.61
CA LEU A 144 24.63 -6.83 -19.00
C LEU A 144 23.45 -6.94 -18.05
N VAL A 145 23.30 -5.98 -17.13
CA VAL A 145 22.18 -5.95 -16.17
C VAL A 145 20.84 -5.96 -16.91
N HIS A 146 20.72 -5.21 -18.00
CA HIS A 146 19.52 -5.20 -18.83
C HIS A 146 19.27 -6.54 -19.52
N ALA A 147 20.30 -7.16 -20.11
CA ALA A 147 20.18 -8.45 -20.76
C ALA A 147 19.77 -9.54 -19.76
N MET A 148 20.31 -9.52 -18.54
CA MET A 148 19.93 -10.45 -17.47
C MET A 148 18.45 -10.30 -17.10
N VAL A 149 17.94 -9.08 -16.96
CA VAL A 149 16.52 -8.85 -16.63
C VAL A 149 15.59 -9.23 -17.77
N GLN A 150 15.96 -8.95 -19.02
CA GLN A 150 15.16 -9.32 -20.19
C GLN A 150 15.07 -10.85 -20.37
N ASN A 151 16.11 -11.59 -19.98
CA ASN A 151 16.15 -13.05 -20.03
C ASN A 151 15.70 -13.73 -18.73
N GLY A 152 15.17 -12.99 -17.75
CA GLY A 152 14.65 -13.54 -16.50
C GLY A 152 15.70 -14.04 -15.49
N ALA A 153 16.99 -13.72 -15.69
CA ALA A 153 18.10 -14.14 -14.83
C ALA A 153 18.28 -13.27 -13.57
N MET A 154 17.16 -12.89 -12.92
CA MET A 154 17.19 -11.99 -11.76
C MET A 154 17.83 -12.63 -10.52
N ASP A 155 17.58 -13.92 -10.29
CA ASP A 155 18.13 -14.64 -9.12
C ASP A 155 19.66 -14.70 -9.17
N GLU A 156 20.22 -14.86 -10.36
CA GLU A 156 21.67 -14.83 -10.58
C GLU A 156 22.23 -13.43 -10.35
N LEU A 157 21.57 -12.39 -10.86
CA LEU A 157 21.98 -11.00 -10.64
C LEU A 157 21.99 -10.65 -9.14
N ILE A 158 20.94 -11.03 -8.40
CA ILE A 158 20.87 -10.82 -6.95
C ILE A 158 22.01 -11.57 -6.27
N THR A 159 22.22 -12.84 -6.61
CA THR A 159 23.28 -13.67 -6.03
C THR A 159 24.66 -13.06 -6.28
N MET A 160 24.92 -12.54 -7.48
CA MET A 160 26.17 -11.86 -7.82
C MET A 160 26.36 -10.57 -7.02
N CYS A 161 25.31 -9.77 -6.90
CA CYS A 161 25.29 -8.55 -6.07
C CYS A 161 25.46 -8.82 -4.57
N MET A 162 25.11 -10.02 -4.08
CA MET A 162 25.35 -10.42 -2.68
C MET A 162 26.76 -10.92 -2.42
N LYS A 163 27.39 -11.55 -3.41
CA LYS A 163 28.72 -12.16 -3.32
C LYS A 163 29.85 -11.20 -3.72
N GLU A 164 29.64 -9.89 -3.60
CA GLU A 164 30.65 -8.87 -3.90
C GLU A 164 31.85 -9.02 -2.94
N GLU A 165 32.84 -9.83 -3.33
CA GLU A 165 34.11 -10.03 -2.61
C GLU A 165 35.21 -9.05 -3.08
N ASP A 166 35.03 -8.34 -4.20
CA ASP A 166 36.02 -7.43 -4.79
C ASP A 166 35.70 -5.96 -4.49
N THR A 167 36.58 -5.28 -3.75
CA THR A 167 36.36 -3.98 -3.10
C THR A 167 36.29 -2.74 -4.02
N SER A 168 36.51 -2.87 -5.34
CA SER A 168 36.63 -1.70 -6.23
C SER A 168 35.38 -1.37 -7.05
N LEU A 169 34.41 -2.29 -7.15
CA LEU A 169 33.25 -2.11 -8.04
C LEU A 169 31.95 -2.48 -7.31
N ASN A 170 31.10 -1.47 -7.08
CA ASN A 170 29.78 -1.67 -6.48
C ASN A 170 28.78 -2.05 -7.58
N LEU A 171 28.65 -3.35 -7.89
CA LEU A 171 27.69 -3.86 -8.88
C LEU A 171 26.27 -3.46 -8.49
N THR A 172 25.94 -3.35 -7.20
CA THR A 172 24.60 -2.90 -6.82
C THR A 172 24.28 -1.47 -7.19
N GLU A 173 25.24 -0.56 -7.09
CA GLU A 173 25.05 0.82 -7.52
C GLU A 173 24.91 0.89 -9.05
N ILE A 174 25.74 0.13 -9.78
CA ILE A 174 25.67 0.06 -11.24
C ILE A 174 24.35 -0.53 -11.72
N ALA A 175 23.86 -1.60 -11.06
CA ALA A 175 22.57 -2.20 -11.36
C ALA A 175 21.42 -1.23 -11.05
N SER A 176 21.50 -0.53 -9.91
CA SER A 176 20.50 0.48 -9.53
C SER A 176 20.44 1.62 -10.53
N ASP A 177 21.60 2.14 -10.94
CA ASP A 177 21.71 3.20 -11.96
C ASP A 177 21.22 2.71 -13.33
N ALA A 178 21.50 1.45 -13.72
CA ALA A 178 20.97 0.86 -14.94
C ALA A 178 19.44 0.82 -14.93
N PHE A 179 18.82 0.37 -13.83
CA PHE A 179 17.37 0.31 -13.69
C PHE A 179 16.72 1.69 -13.71
N VAL A 180 17.31 2.69 -13.04
CA VAL A 180 16.81 4.07 -13.03
C VAL A 180 16.98 4.74 -14.39
N SER A 181 18.12 4.55 -15.06
CA SER A 181 18.40 5.13 -16.38
C SER A 181 17.36 4.69 -17.43
N ARG A 182 16.89 3.44 -17.38
CA ARG A 182 15.89 2.91 -18.32
C ARG A 182 14.45 3.27 -17.98
N LYS A 183 14.18 3.82 -16.78
CA LYS A 183 12.89 4.43 -16.43
C LYS A 183 12.47 5.52 -17.43
N ALA A 184 13.43 6.19 -18.09
CA ALA A 184 13.18 7.21 -19.10
C ALA A 184 12.60 6.64 -20.43
N THR A 185 12.73 5.34 -20.67
CA THR A 185 12.26 4.65 -21.88
C THR A 185 11.16 3.66 -21.50
N SER A 186 9.94 4.17 -21.35
CA SER A 186 8.73 3.46 -20.92
C SER A 186 8.31 2.31 -21.87
N GLU A 187 8.85 1.10 -21.69
CA GLU A 187 8.52 -0.08 -22.53
C GLU A 187 7.37 -0.95 -21.99
N ARG A 188 7.04 -0.87 -20.69
CA ARG A 188 6.10 -1.83 -20.04
C ARG A 188 4.66 -1.78 -20.55
N TYR A 189 4.24 -0.64 -21.10
CA TYR A 189 2.88 -0.39 -21.61
C TYR A 189 2.88 0.06 -23.07
N GLY A 190 3.88 -0.39 -23.85
CA GLY A 190 4.00 -0.07 -25.27
C GLY A 190 2.73 -0.42 -26.08
N THR A 191 2.47 0.36 -27.12
CA THR A 191 1.31 0.21 -28.03
C THR A 191 1.49 -0.91 -29.07
N THR A 192 2.71 -1.47 -29.17
CA THR A 192 3.04 -2.54 -30.11
C THR A 192 3.25 -3.84 -29.37
N PRO A 193 2.59 -4.95 -29.79
CA PRO A 193 2.92 -6.29 -29.33
C PRO A 193 4.24 -6.71 -29.97
N THR A 194 5.35 -6.10 -29.52
CA THR A 194 6.68 -6.63 -29.80
C THR A 194 6.86 -7.89 -28.97
N THR A 195 7.29 -8.96 -29.63
CA THR A 195 7.52 -10.32 -29.11
C THR A 195 8.54 -10.41 -27.96
N VAL A 196 9.20 -9.31 -27.61
CA VAL A 196 10.14 -9.24 -26.49
C VAL A 196 9.37 -8.87 -25.22
N VAL A 197 9.29 -9.80 -24.28
CA VAL A 197 8.71 -9.59 -22.94
C VAL A 197 9.43 -8.39 -22.30
N ALA A 198 8.72 -7.27 -22.14
CA ALA A 198 9.29 -6.08 -21.50
C ALA A 198 9.62 -6.39 -20.03
N GLY A 199 10.91 -6.48 -19.71
CA GLY A 199 11.38 -6.82 -18.36
C GLY A 199 10.90 -5.82 -17.30
N ASP A 200 10.49 -6.32 -16.13
CA ASP A 200 10.07 -5.51 -14.98
C ASP A 200 11.27 -4.91 -14.23
N HIS A 201 11.91 -3.91 -14.84
CA HIS A 201 13.12 -3.28 -14.30
C HIS A 201 12.91 -2.65 -12.91
N LEU A 202 11.73 -2.06 -12.65
CA LEU A 202 11.43 -1.43 -11.35
C LEU A 202 11.09 -2.48 -10.27
N GLY A 203 10.43 -3.58 -10.65
CA GLY A 203 10.25 -4.74 -9.77
C GLY A 203 11.59 -5.41 -9.44
N CYS A 204 12.50 -5.50 -10.41
CA CYS A 204 13.87 -5.98 -10.20
C CYS A 204 14.65 -5.07 -9.24
N LEU A 205 14.56 -3.75 -9.42
CA LEU A 205 15.17 -2.78 -8.51
C LEU A 205 14.65 -2.93 -7.07
N TYR A 206 13.33 -3.09 -6.90
CA TYR A 206 12.72 -3.39 -5.60
C TYR A 206 13.28 -4.67 -4.99
N ALA A 207 13.30 -5.78 -5.75
CA ALA A 207 13.77 -7.07 -5.29
C ALA A 207 15.26 -7.06 -4.89
N LEU A 208 16.10 -6.37 -5.67
CA LEU A 208 17.53 -6.21 -5.38
C LEU A 208 17.76 -5.54 -4.02
N HIS A 209 17.09 -4.42 -3.76
CA HIS A 209 17.24 -3.70 -2.49
C HIS A 209 16.58 -4.43 -1.32
N ALA A 210 15.44 -5.09 -1.54
CA ALA A 210 14.80 -5.90 -0.52
C ALA A 210 15.70 -7.07 -0.09
N ALA A 211 16.36 -7.73 -1.05
CA ALA A 211 17.31 -8.81 -0.76
C ALA A 211 18.51 -8.30 0.06
N LYS A 212 19.02 -7.08 -0.19
CA LYS A 212 20.12 -6.47 0.57
C LYS A 212 19.67 -5.87 1.92
N LYS A 213 18.40 -6.01 2.30
CA LYS A 213 17.78 -5.33 3.46
C LYS A 213 17.89 -3.80 3.40
N GLY A 214 18.07 -3.24 2.21
CA GLY A 214 18.03 -1.81 1.92
C GLY A 214 16.59 -1.32 1.84
N TRP A 215 15.85 -1.41 2.96
CA TRP A 215 14.40 -1.19 2.98
C TRP A 215 13.99 0.19 2.48
N LYS A 216 14.79 1.24 2.75
CA LYS A 216 14.50 2.59 2.27
C LYS A 216 14.58 2.67 0.74
N GLN A 217 15.62 2.12 0.14
CA GLN A 217 15.81 2.08 -1.31
C GLN A 217 14.78 1.17 -1.99
N ALA A 218 14.39 0.07 -1.35
CA ALA A 218 13.28 -0.77 -1.82
C ALA A 218 11.95 0.02 -1.82
N ALA A 219 11.66 0.78 -0.76
CA ALA A 219 10.47 1.63 -0.70
C ALA A 219 10.49 2.75 -1.76
N GLN A 220 11.66 3.36 -2.02
CA GLN A 220 11.85 4.32 -3.12
C GLN A 220 11.62 3.67 -4.49
N ALA A 221 12.13 2.46 -4.72
CA ALA A 221 11.92 1.72 -5.96
C ALA A 221 10.43 1.42 -6.22
N ALA A 222 9.70 1.01 -5.17
CA ALA A 222 8.26 0.84 -5.24
C ALA A 222 7.53 2.17 -5.53
N ASP A 223 7.94 3.28 -4.90
CA ASP A 223 7.38 4.60 -5.20
C ASP A 223 7.68 5.06 -6.64
N LEU A 224 8.88 4.80 -7.18
CA LEU A 224 9.18 5.08 -8.59
C LEU A 224 8.26 4.30 -9.53
N ARG A 225 7.92 3.04 -9.20
CA ARG A 225 6.96 2.23 -9.95
C ARG A 225 5.56 2.82 -9.87
N TYR A 226 5.14 3.29 -8.68
CA TYR A 226 3.88 4.02 -8.52
C TYR A 226 3.83 5.26 -9.42
N CYS A 227 4.85 6.12 -9.38
CA CYS A 227 4.91 7.32 -10.23
C CYS A 227 4.92 6.99 -11.72
N SER A 228 5.62 5.92 -12.12
CA SER A 228 5.62 5.46 -13.51
C SER A 228 4.23 5.02 -13.97
N ALA A 229 3.55 4.19 -13.16
CA ALA A 229 2.20 3.74 -13.45
C ALA A 229 1.23 4.93 -13.50
N LEU A 230 1.36 5.90 -12.59
CA LEU A 230 0.53 7.11 -12.56
C LEU A 230 0.68 7.94 -13.85
N SER A 231 1.89 8.07 -14.39
CA SER A 231 2.13 8.79 -15.65
C SER A 231 1.54 8.10 -16.88
N GLN A 232 1.21 6.81 -16.76
CA GLN A 232 0.69 5.98 -17.85
C GLN A 232 -0.84 5.80 -17.79
N LEU A 233 -1.50 6.45 -16.82
CA LEU A 233 -2.94 6.50 -16.71
C LEU A 233 -3.52 7.21 -17.95
N GLY A 234 -4.36 6.51 -18.72
CA GLY A 234 -4.91 7.00 -19.98
C GLY A 234 -6.21 6.30 -20.35
N PRO A 235 -6.92 6.77 -21.40
CA PRO A 235 -8.33 6.43 -21.66
C PRO A 235 -8.61 4.99 -22.16
N SER A 236 -7.61 4.11 -22.21
CA SER A 236 -7.76 2.73 -22.69
C SER A 236 -8.05 1.75 -21.55
N SER A 237 -9.23 1.13 -21.55
CA SER A 237 -9.78 0.33 -20.43
C SER A 237 -8.98 -0.91 -20.02
N LEU A 238 -8.38 -1.65 -20.96
CA LEU A 238 -7.55 -2.82 -20.63
C LEU A 238 -6.21 -2.43 -19.97
N ARG A 239 -5.62 -1.33 -20.45
CA ARG A 239 -4.40 -0.76 -19.88
C ARG A 239 -4.67 -0.16 -18.50
N GLU A 240 -5.83 0.47 -18.33
CA GLU A 240 -6.24 1.07 -17.06
C GLU A 240 -6.27 0.04 -15.92
N GLN A 241 -6.77 -1.17 -16.16
CA GLN A 241 -6.79 -2.23 -15.15
C GLN A 241 -5.38 -2.70 -14.74
N GLN A 242 -4.47 -2.85 -15.71
CA GLN A 242 -3.08 -3.24 -15.43
C GLN A 242 -2.34 -2.12 -14.68
N VAL A 243 -2.52 -0.87 -15.11
CA VAL A 243 -1.98 0.31 -14.44
C VAL A 243 -2.53 0.43 -13.02
N ALA A 244 -3.83 0.20 -12.82
CA ALA A 244 -4.48 0.25 -11.51
C ALA A 244 -3.94 -0.84 -10.56
N ALA A 245 -3.71 -2.05 -11.07
CA ALA A 245 -3.06 -3.12 -10.31
C ALA A 245 -1.62 -2.74 -9.92
N ASP A 246 -0.84 -2.19 -10.85
CA ASP A 246 0.52 -1.72 -10.59
C ASP A 246 0.56 -0.57 -9.56
N LEU A 247 -0.37 0.38 -9.63
CA LEU A 247 -0.51 1.47 -8.65
C LEU A 247 -0.77 0.93 -7.24
N SER A 248 -1.78 0.06 -7.11
CA SER A 248 -2.15 -0.56 -5.83
C SER A 248 -0.98 -1.38 -5.26
N LEU A 249 -0.39 -2.27 -6.05
CA LEU A 249 0.73 -3.11 -5.62
C LEU A 249 1.94 -2.28 -5.21
N SER A 250 2.28 -1.24 -5.99
CA SER A 250 3.41 -0.37 -5.69
C SER A 250 3.18 0.42 -4.39
N ALA A 251 2.00 1.01 -4.20
CA ALA A 251 1.69 1.75 -2.98
C ALA A 251 1.64 0.84 -1.73
N LEU A 252 1.12 -0.38 -1.87
CA LEU A 252 1.14 -1.39 -0.81
C LEU A 252 2.57 -1.86 -0.50
N ALA A 253 3.41 -2.08 -1.52
CA ALA A 253 4.82 -2.41 -1.32
C ALA A 253 5.57 -1.31 -0.57
N THR A 254 5.31 -0.04 -0.89
CA THR A 254 5.93 1.10 -0.19
C THR A 254 5.52 1.14 1.29
N THR A 255 4.23 0.95 1.59
CA THR A 255 3.70 0.99 2.97
C THR A 255 4.12 -0.20 3.83
N THR A 256 4.33 -1.36 3.23
CA THR A 256 4.79 -2.57 3.92
C THR A 256 6.29 -2.56 4.18
N VAL A 257 7.08 -1.95 3.29
CA VAL A 257 8.55 -1.94 3.41
C VAL A 257 9.07 -0.76 4.24
N ILE A 258 8.46 0.43 4.16
CA ILE A 258 8.94 1.59 4.92
C ILE A 258 9.04 1.37 6.45
N PRO A 259 8.16 0.61 7.11
CA PRO A 259 8.27 0.34 8.55
C PRO A 259 9.45 -0.57 8.91
N LEU A 260 9.98 -1.34 7.95
CA LEU A 260 11.15 -2.20 8.14
C LEU A 260 12.46 -1.41 8.24
N VAL A 261 12.45 -0.11 7.90
CA VAL A 261 13.61 0.76 8.11
C VAL A 261 13.92 0.85 9.61
N PRO A 262 15.16 0.51 10.05
CA PRO A 262 15.52 0.44 11.46
C PRO A 262 15.33 1.76 12.20
N ASP A 263 15.74 2.87 11.57
CA ASP A 263 15.59 4.21 12.13
C ASP A 263 14.17 4.76 11.87
N PRO A 264 13.37 5.03 12.91
CA PRO A 264 12.05 5.62 12.75
C PRO A 264 12.08 7.04 12.15
N ALA A 265 13.13 7.82 12.39
CA ALA A 265 13.27 9.16 11.83
C ALA A 265 13.50 9.12 10.31
N ALA A 266 14.04 8.02 9.79
CA ALA A 266 14.25 7.80 8.36
C ALA A 266 13.03 7.20 7.63
N ARG A 267 11.90 6.95 8.31
CA ARG A 267 10.65 6.37 7.76
C ARG A 267 9.80 7.40 7.01
N PHE A 268 10.39 8.01 6.01
CA PHE A 268 9.72 8.92 5.09
C PHE A 268 10.25 8.72 3.67
N LEU A 269 9.50 9.23 2.70
CA LEU A 269 9.90 9.24 1.29
C LEU A 269 9.64 10.62 0.69
N VAL A 270 10.38 10.93 -0.37
CA VAL A 270 10.04 12.02 -1.29
C VAL A 270 9.64 11.37 -2.60
N SER A 271 8.39 11.57 -2.99
CA SER A 271 7.80 10.84 -4.11
C SER A 271 8.47 11.19 -5.43
N GLY A 272 8.78 10.17 -6.23
CA GLY A 272 9.47 10.25 -7.51
C GLY A 272 10.99 10.35 -7.41
N GLU A 273 11.57 10.42 -6.21
CA GLU A 273 13.02 10.51 -6.00
C GLU A 273 13.63 9.16 -5.62
N PHE A 274 14.84 8.90 -6.11
CA PHE A 274 15.59 7.68 -5.83
C PHE A 274 17.08 8.00 -5.69
N GLY A 275 17.73 7.45 -4.65
CA GLY A 275 19.15 7.69 -4.39
C GLY A 275 19.52 7.70 -2.91
N LEU A 276 20.83 7.78 -2.66
CA LEU A 276 21.41 7.85 -1.33
C LEU A 276 21.16 9.23 -0.70
N LEU A 277 20.21 9.24 0.24
CA LEU A 277 19.68 10.39 0.99
C LEU A 277 18.96 11.44 0.14
N PRO A 278 17.85 11.92 0.69
CA PRO A 278 18.02 13.28 1.13
C PRO A 278 17.49 13.47 2.55
N THR A 279 18.37 13.92 3.45
CA THR A 279 17.95 14.63 4.65
C THR A 279 17.04 15.77 4.18
N LEU A 280 15.81 15.83 4.69
CA LEU A 280 15.16 17.13 4.77
C LEU A 280 16.11 18.04 5.57
N PRO A 281 16.34 19.29 5.16
CA PRO A 281 16.97 20.23 6.07
C PRO A 281 16.10 20.26 7.32
N LEU A 282 16.66 19.83 8.45
CA LEU A 282 16.03 19.98 9.75
C LEU A 282 15.65 21.45 9.90
N LEU A 283 14.34 21.73 9.92
CA LEU A 283 13.76 22.98 10.34
C LEU A 283 13.93 23.11 11.87
N ASP A 284 15.18 23.17 12.32
CA ASP A 284 15.50 23.59 13.68
C ASP A 284 15.91 25.08 13.61
N ASP A 285 15.07 25.92 14.22
CA ASP A 285 15.35 27.29 14.66
C ASP A 285 15.73 28.38 13.63
N VAL A 286 14.87 28.63 12.63
CA VAL A 286 14.88 29.94 11.94
C VAL A 286 13.60 30.70 12.22
N LYS A 287 13.67 31.57 13.26
CA LYS A 287 12.75 32.71 13.41
C LYS A 287 12.67 33.46 12.07
N PRO A 288 11.50 33.95 11.64
CA PRO A 288 11.39 34.70 10.40
C PRO A 288 12.09 36.04 10.58
N LYS A 289 13.35 36.13 10.15
CA LYS A 289 14.03 37.40 9.94
C LYS A 289 14.05 37.68 8.45
N SER A 290 13.16 38.58 8.07
CA SER A 290 13.21 39.36 6.85
C SER A 290 14.63 39.88 6.57
N ILE A 291 15.30 39.38 5.54
CA ILE A 291 16.27 40.18 4.78
C ILE A 291 16.09 39.85 3.31
N LEU A 292 15.47 40.79 2.61
CA LEU A 292 15.55 40.96 1.17
C LEU A 292 17.02 40.88 0.72
N LYS A 293 17.37 39.89 -0.10
CA LYS A 293 18.34 40.06 -1.19
C LYS A 293 17.90 39.20 -2.37
N ARG A 294 17.49 39.89 -3.43
CA ARG A 294 17.21 39.38 -4.78
C ARG A 294 18.36 38.47 -5.22
N GLY A 295 18.07 37.19 -5.44
CA GLY A 295 19.06 36.28 -6.00
C GLY A 295 18.62 34.85 -6.27
N ASP A 296 17.55 34.31 -5.68
CA ASP A 296 17.19 32.90 -5.87
C ASP A 296 15.68 32.74 -6.06
N ARG A 297 15.23 32.45 -7.28
CA ARG A 297 13.81 32.13 -7.58
C ARG A 297 13.61 30.69 -8.08
N GLU A 298 14.68 29.99 -8.47
CA GLU A 298 14.60 28.59 -8.95
C GLU A 298 14.77 27.56 -7.82
N GLU A 299 15.56 27.88 -6.77
CA GLU A 299 15.69 27.00 -5.60
C GLU A 299 14.45 27.00 -4.70
N GLU A 300 13.76 28.14 -4.55
CA GLU A 300 12.48 28.21 -3.82
C GLU A 300 11.35 27.41 -4.49
N ALA A 301 11.31 27.38 -5.83
CA ALA A 301 10.32 26.62 -6.60
C ALA A 301 10.59 25.10 -6.55
N THR A 302 11.86 24.68 -6.51
CA THR A 302 12.25 23.27 -6.39
C THR A 302 12.09 22.75 -4.95
N MET A 303 12.35 23.57 -3.93
CA MET A 303 12.10 23.27 -2.51
C MET A 303 10.60 23.11 -2.22
N THR A 304 9.75 24.04 -2.69
CA THR A 304 8.28 23.93 -2.55
C THR A 304 7.70 22.72 -3.31
N SER A 305 8.26 22.37 -4.47
CA SER A 305 7.94 21.13 -5.20
C SER A 305 8.39 19.85 -4.46
N ARG A 306 9.41 19.94 -3.61
CA ARG A 306 9.95 18.81 -2.87
C ARG A 306 9.21 18.55 -1.56
N GLU A 307 8.85 19.62 -0.84
CA GLU A 307 7.98 19.55 0.33
C GLU A 307 6.60 18.97 0.00
N THR A 308 6.03 19.35 -1.15
CA THR A 308 4.74 18.80 -1.61
C THR A 308 4.80 17.33 -2.00
N ARG A 309 6.00 16.81 -2.32
CA ARG A 309 6.24 15.39 -2.61
C ARG A 309 6.71 14.60 -1.38
N PHE A 310 6.95 15.27 -0.26
CA PHE A 310 7.32 14.61 0.98
C PHE A 310 6.15 13.80 1.53
N MET A 311 6.44 12.60 2.00
CA MET A 311 5.45 11.67 2.51
C MET A 311 5.94 10.94 3.75
N THR A 312 5.16 11.09 4.80
CA THR A 312 5.21 10.30 6.03
C THR A 312 4.62 8.90 5.81
N THR A 313 4.93 7.96 6.72
CA THR A 313 4.31 6.62 6.74
C THR A 313 2.78 6.67 6.65
N ALA A 314 2.17 7.67 7.27
CA ALA A 314 0.74 7.78 7.34
C ALA A 314 0.12 8.46 6.10
N GLU A 315 0.87 9.27 5.33
CA GLU A 315 0.48 9.64 3.94
C GLU A 315 0.66 8.46 2.98
N LEU A 316 1.72 7.67 3.14
CA LEU A 316 1.93 6.47 2.33
C LEU A 316 0.77 5.48 2.52
N ASN A 317 0.31 5.28 3.76
CA ASN A 317 -0.86 4.46 4.07
C ASN A 317 -2.13 5.01 3.42
N ALA A 318 -2.36 6.33 3.50
CA ALA A 318 -3.51 6.94 2.85
C ALA A 318 -3.48 6.75 1.33
N ARG A 319 -2.31 6.94 0.70
CA ARG A 319 -2.11 6.68 -0.73
C ARG A 319 -2.38 5.22 -1.09
N ALA A 320 -1.89 4.26 -0.30
CA ALA A 320 -2.13 2.84 -0.56
C ALA A 320 -3.62 2.49 -0.51
N ILE A 321 -4.36 3.05 0.46
CA ILE A 321 -5.81 2.92 0.54
C ILE A 321 -6.47 3.50 -0.72
N ARG A 322 -6.10 4.72 -1.13
CA ARG A 322 -6.66 5.36 -2.34
C ARG A 322 -6.36 4.57 -3.60
N ALA A 323 -5.14 4.05 -3.75
CA ALA A 323 -4.74 3.24 -4.90
C ALA A 323 -5.47 1.89 -4.96
N ASP A 324 -5.73 1.25 -3.80
CA ASP A 324 -6.51 0.01 -3.76
C ASP A 324 -8.00 0.25 -4.06
N VAL A 325 -8.58 1.33 -3.54
CA VAL A 325 -9.95 1.75 -3.88
C VAL A 325 -10.06 2.07 -5.38
N TYR A 326 -9.10 2.83 -5.93
CA TYR A 326 -9.01 3.11 -7.36
C TYR A 326 -9.00 1.82 -8.19
N ARG A 327 -8.17 0.84 -7.80
CA ARG A 327 -8.11 -0.47 -8.45
C ARG A 327 -9.45 -1.20 -8.40
N ILE A 328 -10.12 -1.21 -7.26
CA ILE A 328 -11.41 -1.91 -7.11
C ILE A 328 -12.47 -1.26 -8.00
N LEU A 329 -12.64 0.07 -7.91
CA LEU A 329 -13.65 0.81 -8.67
C LEU A 329 -13.40 0.77 -10.18
N SER A 330 -12.13 0.82 -10.62
CA SER A 330 -11.77 0.66 -12.04
C SER A 330 -12.01 -0.76 -12.56
N THR A 331 -11.77 -1.79 -11.75
CA THR A 331 -12.05 -3.18 -12.15
C THR A 331 -13.55 -3.49 -12.26
N ASP A 332 -14.35 -2.94 -11.35
CA ASP A 332 -15.80 -3.20 -11.29
C ASP A 332 -16.61 -2.35 -12.29
N LYS A 333 -15.93 -1.48 -13.07
CA LYS A 333 -16.54 -0.57 -14.05
C LYS A 333 -17.74 0.18 -13.47
N THR A 334 -17.56 0.71 -12.27
CA THR A 334 -18.59 1.52 -11.61
C THR A 334 -18.97 2.74 -12.47
N SER A 335 -20.16 3.31 -12.25
CA SER A 335 -20.64 4.51 -12.97
C SER A 335 -19.84 5.79 -12.69
N VAL A 336 -18.75 5.70 -11.93
CA VAL A 336 -17.90 6.84 -11.58
C VAL A 336 -17.17 7.33 -12.83
N PRO A 337 -17.26 8.63 -13.16
CA PRO A 337 -16.46 9.20 -14.23
C PRO A 337 -14.97 8.98 -13.97
N SER A 338 -14.24 8.46 -14.97
CA SER A 338 -12.77 8.30 -14.95
C SER A 338 -12.00 9.52 -14.39
N PRO A 339 -12.34 10.80 -14.69
CA PRO A 339 -11.63 11.95 -14.10
C PRO A 339 -11.81 12.07 -12.58
N LEU A 340 -12.98 11.72 -12.05
CA LEU A 340 -13.26 11.75 -10.61
C LEU A 340 -12.54 10.59 -9.91
N LEU A 341 -12.42 9.45 -10.59
CA LEU A 341 -11.63 8.32 -10.09
C LEU A 341 -10.13 8.65 -10.07
N ALA A 342 -9.62 9.32 -11.11
CA ALA A 342 -8.22 9.74 -11.17
C ALA A 342 -7.85 10.75 -10.08
N SER A 343 -8.81 11.57 -9.63
CA SER A 343 -8.55 12.58 -8.60
C SER A 343 -8.28 11.97 -7.22
N LEU A 344 -8.74 10.74 -6.94
CA LEU A 344 -8.33 9.96 -5.76
C LEU A 344 -6.82 9.74 -5.70
N LEU A 345 -6.13 9.67 -6.84
CA LEU A 345 -4.69 9.41 -6.88
C LEU A 345 -3.86 10.68 -6.62
N ALA A 346 -4.50 11.85 -6.51
CA ALA A 346 -3.85 13.09 -6.13
C ALA A 346 -3.21 12.97 -4.74
N ILE A 347 -2.14 13.74 -4.51
CA ILE A 347 -1.46 13.80 -3.19
C ILE A 347 -2.44 14.30 -2.12
N SER A 348 -3.27 15.27 -2.50
CA SER A 348 -4.31 15.88 -1.68
C SER A 348 -5.61 15.98 -2.49
N PRO A 349 -6.45 14.93 -2.51
CA PRO A 349 -7.72 15.00 -3.22
C PRO A 349 -8.65 16.04 -2.57
N ALA A 350 -9.54 16.63 -3.37
CA ALA A 350 -10.60 17.47 -2.83
C ALA A 350 -11.56 16.62 -1.98
N MET A 351 -12.14 17.23 -0.94
CA MET A 351 -13.07 16.55 -0.04
C MET A 351 -14.30 16.00 -0.77
N ASP A 352 -14.83 16.78 -1.71
CA ASP A 352 -16.06 16.44 -2.45
C ASP A 352 -15.82 15.27 -3.42
N GLU A 353 -14.68 15.23 -4.08
CA GLU A 353 -14.31 14.14 -4.99
C GLU A 353 -14.08 12.83 -4.24
N SER A 354 -13.42 12.90 -3.08
CA SER A 354 -13.22 11.75 -2.20
C SER A 354 -14.56 11.21 -1.68
N ARG A 355 -15.51 12.11 -1.37
CA ARG A 355 -16.86 11.75 -0.95
C ARG A 355 -17.65 11.05 -2.05
N ALA A 356 -17.59 11.53 -3.29
CA ALA A 356 -18.25 10.86 -4.41
C ALA A 356 -17.70 9.44 -4.64
N CYS A 357 -16.39 9.24 -4.45
CA CYS A 357 -15.78 7.91 -4.52
C CYS A 357 -16.17 7.00 -3.34
N LEU A 358 -16.26 7.56 -2.12
CA LEU A 358 -16.77 6.88 -0.94
C LEU A 358 -18.19 6.35 -1.16
N GLU A 359 -19.08 7.23 -1.64
CA GLU A 359 -20.47 6.88 -1.95
C GLU A 359 -20.53 5.81 -3.04
N SER A 360 -19.70 5.92 -4.07
CA SER A 360 -19.65 4.93 -5.15
C SER A 360 -19.13 3.57 -4.70
N ALA A 361 -18.11 3.54 -3.83
CA ALA A 361 -17.62 2.31 -3.21
C ALA A 361 -18.68 1.65 -2.33
N ALA A 362 -19.39 2.45 -1.52
CA ALA A 362 -20.49 1.96 -0.70
C ALA A 362 -21.67 1.44 -1.53
N GLN A 363 -22.04 2.14 -2.61
CA GLN A 363 -23.09 1.71 -3.56
C GLN A 363 -22.75 0.38 -4.25
N ALA A 364 -21.47 0.13 -4.52
CA ALA A 364 -20.98 -1.12 -5.10
C ALA A 364 -20.76 -2.23 -4.06
N GLY A 365 -20.99 -1.96 -2.77
CA GLY A 365 -20.89 -2.93 -1.67
C GLY A 365 -19.50 -3.09 -1.05
N TYR A 366 -18.54 -2.23 -1.39
CA TYR A 366 -17.17 -2.21 -0.84
C TYR A 366 -17.11 -1.40 0.46
N PHE A 367 -17.86 -1.84 1.48
CA PHE A 367 -18.03 -1.10 2.74
C PHE A 367 -16.74 -0.93 3.54
N TYR A 368 -15.88 -1.95 3.56
CA TYR A 368 -14.61 -1.87 4.27
C TYR A 368 -13.64 -0.91 3.59
N GLU A 369 -13.58 -0.93 2.27
CA GLU A 369 -12.75 -0.01 1.49
C GLU A 369 -13.26 1.44 1.62
N ALA A 370 -14.58 1.65 1.65
CA ALA A 370 -15.17 2.94 1.99
C ALA A 370 -14.79 3.39 3.41
N TYR A 371 -14.82 2.50 4.40
CA TYR A 371 -14.35 2.80 5.74
C TYR A 371 -12.86 3.18 5.80
N LEU A 372 -12.00 2.45 5.10
CA LEU A 372 -10.57 2.77 5.05
C LEU A 372 -10.33 4.14 4.40
N LEU A 373 -11.05 4.45 3.33
CA LEU A 373 -10.93 5.73 2.63
C LEU A 373 -11.39 6.89 3.53
N SER A 374 -12.50 6.75 4.25
CA SER A 374 -12.99 7.79 5.17
C SER A 374 -12.03 8.00 6.35
N LYS A 375 -11.43 6.92 6.85
CA LYS A 375 -10.38 6.99 7.89
C LYS A 375 -9.13 7.69 7.39
N ALA A 376 -8.68 7.37 6.17
CA ALA A 376 -7.54 8.05 5.54
C ALA A 376 -7.80 9.55 5.40
N GLN A 377 -8.99 9.92 4.90
CA GLN A 377 -9.42 11.31 4.73
C GLN A 377 -9.51 12.07 6.06
N ALA A 378 -10.08 11.45 7.10
CA ALA A 378 -10.15 12.06 8.43
C ALA A 378 -8.76 12.31 9.05
N LEU A 379 -7.81 11.39 8.83
CA LEU A 379 -6.43 11.56 9.28
C LEU A 379 -5.70 12.68 8.52
N GLU A 380 -5.90 12.77 7.20
CA GLU A 380 -5.33 13.84 6.39
C GLU A 380 -5.90 15.21 6.78
N TYR A 381 -7.23 15.29 6.96
CA TYR A 381 -7.90 16.51 7.41
C TYR A 381 -7.34 16.96 8.76
N LYS A 382 -7.25 16.04 9.73
CA LYS A 382 -6.67 16.31 11.05
C LYS A 382 -5.24 16.85 10.99
N ARG A 383 -4.42 16.39 10.04
CA ARG A 383 -3.06 16.93 9.87
C ARG A 383 -3.08 18.35 9.31
N ARG A 384 -3.93 18.62 8.31
CA ARG A 384 -3.99 19.95 7.68
C ARG A 384 -4.54 21.02 8.59
N THR A 385 -5.56 20.69 9.38
CA THR A 385 -6.29 21.67 10.21
C THR A 385 -5.98 21.58 11.70
N GLY A 386 -5.24 20.54 12.12
CA GLY A 386 -5.01 20.21 13.54
C GLY A 386 -6.21 19.54 14.23
N SER A 387 -7.35 19.41 13.55
CA SER A 387 -8.61 18.91 14.12
C SER A 387 -9.24 17.85 13.24
N SER A 388 -9.76 16.75 13.83
CA SER A 388 -10.58 15.78 13.09
C SER A 388 -12.03 16.23 12.92
N MET A 389 -12.36 17.44 13.40
CA MET A 389 -13.72 17.97 13.38
C MET A 389 -13.90 18.98 12.25
N LEU A 390 -14.84 18.69 11.34
CA LEU A 390 -15.34 19.63 10.35
C LEU A 390 -16.64 20.22 10.90
N ALA A 391 -16.72 21.55 11.04
CA ALA A 391 -17.89 22.23 11.64
C ALA A 391 -18.32 21.68 13.02
N GLY A 392 -17.36 21.19 13.81
CA GLY A 392 -17.61 20.62 15.14
C GLY A 392 -18.06 19.15 15.15
N ARG A 393 -18.20 18.50 13.99
CA ARG A 393 -18.51 17.06 13.87
C ARG A 393 -17.29 16.28 13.42
N ASP A 394 -17.10 15.09 13.99
CA ASP A 394 -15.98 14.23 13.64
C ASP A 394 -16.18 13.66 12.24
N LEU A 395 -15.23 13.92 11.36
CA LEU A 395 -15.35 13.61 9.94
C LEU A 395 -15.51 12.09 9.68
N LEU A 396 -14.79 11.25 10.44
CA LEU A 396 -14.90 9.80 10.31
C LEU A 396 -16.28 9.31 10.77
N HIS A 397 -16.81 9.88 11.85
CA HIS A 397 -18.15 9.58 12.34
C HIS A 397 -19.22 9.91 11.30
N ASP A 398 -19.19 11.11 10.74
CA ASP A 398 -20.19 11.55 9.74
C ASP A 398 -20.17 10.64 8.50
N PHE A 399 -18.99 10.25 8.02
CA PHE A 399 -18.88 9.31 6.90
C PHE A 399 -19.39 7.91 7.24
N LEU A 400 -19.02 7.38 8.41
CA LEU A 400 -19.48 6.07 8.85
C LEU A 400 -21.00 6.02 9.01
N ALA A 401 -21.57 7.02 9.67
CA ALA A 401 -23.02 7.18 9.81
C ALA A 401 -23.71 7.23 8.45
N HIS A 402 -23.21 8.06 7.53
CA HIS A 402 -23.76 8.14 6.19
C HIS A 402 -23.71 6.80 5.46
N VAL A 403 -22.57 6.10 5.49
CA VAL A 403 -22.42 4.81 4.80
C VAL A 403 -23.34 3.74 5.40
N VAL A 404 -23.37 3.63 6.73
CA VAL A 404 -24.17 2.62 7.41
C VAL A 404 -25.67 2.88 7.23
N CYS A 405 -26.14 4.11 7.50
CA CYS A 405 -27.56 4.43 7.44
C CYS A 405 -28.10 4.47 6.00
N THR A 406 -27.30 4.96 5.04
CA THR A 406 -27.77 5.09 3.64
C THR A 406 -27.67 3.77 2.88
N TYR A 407 -26.63 2.96 3.13
CA TYR A 407 -26.33 1.79 2.31
C TYR A 407 -26.37 0.45 3.06
N CYS A 408 -26.07 0.37 4.36
CA CYS A 408 -26.11 -0.91 5.07
C CYS A 408 -27.50 -1.22 5.65
N VAL A 409 -28.12 -0.25 6.33
CA VAL A 409 -29.43 -0.44 7.00
C VAL A 409 -30.52 -0.88 6.02
N PRO A 410 -30.68 -0.25 4.83
CA PRO A 410 -31.73 -0.66 3.90
C PRO A 410 -31.57 -2.08 3.36
N TRP A 411 -30.35 -2.64 3.38
CA TRP A 411 -30.06 -4.01 3.00
C TRP A 411 -30.34 -5.03 4.10
N ALA A 412 -30.19 -4.62 5.35
CA ALA A 412 -30.41 -5.47 6.50
C ALA A 412 -31.91 -5.70 6.76
N LEU A 413 -32.77 -4.81 6.27
CA LEU A 413 -34.22 -4.85 6.50
C LEU A 413 -34.97 -5.43 5.29
N PRO A 414 -35.86 -6.42 5.48
CA PRO A 414 -36.54 -7.11 4.39
C PRO A 414 -37.63 -6.29 3.69
N ILE A 415 -38.04 -5.15 4.27
CA ILE A 415 -39.22 -4.36 3.90
C ILE A 415 -39.00 -3.55 2.61
N THR A 416 -37.76 -3.37 2.16
CA THR A 416 -37.42 -2.48 1.05
C THR A 416 -37.46 -3.12 -0.33
N LYS A 417 -37.71 -4.44 -0.46
CA LYS A 417 -37.59 -5.14 -1.76
C LYS A 417 -38.49 -4.56 -2.86
N ASP A 418 -39.73 -4.19 -2.54
CA ASP A 418 -40.67 -3.64 -3.53
C ASP A 418 -40.43 -2.14 -3.83
N ALA A 419 -39.70 -1.42 -2.97
CA ALA A 419 -39.38 0.00 -3.14
C ALA A 419 -37.96 0.26 -3.71
N MET A 420 -37.07 -0.74 -3.61
CA MET A 420 -35.68 -0.68 -4.08
C MET A 420 -35.52 -1.10 -5.55
N ASP A 421 -36.45 -1.87 -6.12
CA ASP A 421 -36.34 -2.34 -7.51
C ASP A 421 -36.33 -1.17 -8.54
N ASP A 422 -36.91 -0.01 -8.19
CA ASP A 422 -36.91 1.20 -9.04
C ASP A 422 -35.71 2.15 -8.81
N ARG A 423 -34.96 1.99 -7.71
CA ARG A 423 -33.84 2.87 -7.34
C ARG A 423 -32.50 2.13 -7.39
N GLN A 424 -32.12 1.71 -8.59
CA GLN A 424 -30.86 1.03 -8.94
C GLN A 424 -30.55 -0.21 -8.09
N PRO A 425 -30.44 -1.41 -8.67
CA PRO A 425 -30.04 -2.60 -7.92
C PRO A 425 -28.59 -2.43 -7.45
N HIS A 426 -28.42 -1.97 -6.20
CA HIS A 426 -27.14 -1.97 -5.51
C HIS A 426 -26.55 -3.39 -5.64
N ARG A 427 -25.31 -3.50 -6.13
CA ARG A 427 -24.71 -4.78 -6.60
C ARG A 427 -24.13 -5.65 -5.48
N THR A 428 -24.35 -5.31 -4.21
CA THR A 428 -23.70 -5.94 -3.07
C THR A 428 -23.84 -7.47 -3.08
N THR A 429 -22.70 -8.14 -3.10
CA THR A 429 -22.57 -9.60 -3.05
C THR A 429 -22.37 -10.08 -1.61
N LEU A 430 -22.80 -11.31 -1.32
CA LEU A 430 -22.59 -11.91 0.01
C LEU A 430 -21.08 -12.01 0.34
N SER A 431 -20.24 -12.27 -0.66
CA SER A 431 -18.78 -12.31 -0.53
C SER A 431 -18.18 -10.96 -0.12
N GLN A 432 -18.73 -9.84 -0.60
CA GLN A 432 -18.27 -8.50 -0.19
C GLN A 432 -18.64 -8.22 1.27
N LEU A 433 -19.86 -8.58 1.70
CA LEU A 433 -20.29 -8.45 3.10
C LEU A 433 -19.44 -9.32 4.04
N GLN A 434 -19.20 -10.58 3.68
CA GLN A 434 -18.33 -11.47 4.43
C GLN A 434 -16.90 -10.94 4.54
N ARG A 435 -16.34 -10.47 3.41
CA ARG A 435 -15.02 -9.84 3.41
C ARG A 435 -14.96 -8.63 4.34
N ALA A 436 -15.97 -7.76 4.31
CA ALA A 436 -16.00 -6.61 5.19
C ALA A 436 -16.05 -7.04 6.67
N MET A 437 -16.90 -8.00 7.03
CA MET A 437 -17.00 -8.53 8.40
C MET A 437 -15.67 -9.09 8.91
N ASP A 438 -14.99 -9.92 8.12
CA ASP A 438 -13.68 -10.50 8.47
C ASP A 438 -12.62 -9.40 8.72
N GLN A 439 -12.69 -8.31 7.95
CA GLN A 439 -11.70 -7.24 7.99
C GLN A 439 -11.93 -6.24 9.12
N PHE A 440 -13.17 -5.99 9.54
CA PHE A 440 -13.47 -5.16 10.72
C PHE A 440 -13.01 -5.80 12.04
N ASP A 441 -12.93 -7.13 12.11
CA ASP A 441 -12.47 -7.85 13.29
C ASP A 441 -10.94 -7.88 13.41
N SER A 442 -10.23 -7.80 12.29
CA SER A 442 -8.76 -7.70 12.26
C SER A 442 -8.30 -6.27 12.55
N ALA A 443 -7.27 -6.10 13.40
CA ALA A 443 -6.66 -4.79 13.65
C ALA A 443 -6.32 -4.08 12.32
N PRO A 444 -6.44 -2.74 12.21
CA PRO A 444 -6.44 -1.99 10.95
C PRO A 444 -5.04 -1.87 10.32
N THR A 445 -4.45 -3.00 10.02
CA THR A 445 -3.18 -3.19 9.34
C THR A 445 -3.53 -3.86 8.02
N LEU A 446 -3.16 -3.22 6.91
CA LEU A 446 -3.30 -3.76 5.55
C LEU A 446 -2.46 -5.04 5.42
N SER A 447 -2.98 -6.15 5.93
CA SER A 447 -2.36 -7.45 5.93
C SER A 447 -3.13 -8.32 4.95
N PHE A 448 -2.59 -8.40 3.74
CA PHE A 448 -3.05 -9.32 2.69
C PHE A 448 -2.60 -10.74 3.02
N SER A 449 -3.22 -11.35 4.04
CA SER A 449 -3.18 -12.80 4.20
C SER A 449 -4.56 -13.29 4.57
N ARG A 450 -5.23 -13.89 3.58
CA ARG A 450 -6.56 -14.48 3.68
C ARG A 450 -6.43 -15.96 3.96
N THR A 451 -6.90 -16.40 5.12
CA THR A 451 -7.64 -17.66 5.33
C THR A 451 -8.37 -17.54 6.67
N GLY A 452 -9.41 -16.70 6.70
CA GLY A 452 -10.36 -16.67 7.81
C GLY A 452 -11.38 -17.82 7.68
N PRO A 453 -11.88 -18.37 8.80
CA PRO A 453 -12.88 -19.43 8.78
C PRO A 453 -14.18 -18.91 8.15
N THR A 454 -14.61 -19.57 7.08
CA THR A 454 -15.83 -19.21 6.36
C THR A 454 -17.06 -19.37 7.25
N TYR A 455 -17.79 -18.28 7.45
CA TYR A 455 -19.09 -18.29 8.09
C TYR A 455 -20.08 -19.09 7.20
N ARG A 456 -20.39 -20.33 7.59
CA ARG A 456 -21.28 -21.22 6.83
C ARG A 456 -22.74 -20.91 7.16
N HIS A 457 -23.41 -20.13 6.32
CA HIS A 457 -24.87 -20.11 6.33
C HIS A 457 -25.40 -21.41 5.71
N ALA A 458 -25.98 -22.27 6.55
CA ALA A 458 -26.76 -23.42 6.10
C ALA A 458 -28.13 -22.96 5.58
N LYS A 459 -28.49 -23.38 4.36
CA LYS A 459 -29.87 -23.45 3.80
C LYS A 459 -30.77 -22.19 3.97
N TYR A 460 -30.27 -21.00 3.67
CA TYR A 460 -31.14 -19.81 3.51
C TYR A 460 -31.26 -19.42 2.03
N ASP A 461 -32.41 -18.84 1.66
CA ASP A 461 -32.54 -18.12 0.40
C ASP A 461 -31.50 -17.01 0.31
N ALA A 462 -30.90 -16.83 -0.87
CA ALA A 462 -29.77 -15.91 -1.08
C ALA A 462 -30.06 -14.47 -0.60
N GLY A 463 -31.32 -14.02 -0.66
CA GLY A 463 -31.73 -12.71 -0.16
C GLY A 463 -31.71 -12.60 1.38
N VAL A 464 -32.14 -13.64 2.09
CA VAL A 464 -32.15 -13.67 3.57
C VAL A 464 -30.71 -13.79 4.10
N ALA A 465 -29.86 -14.55 3.41
CA ALA A 465 -28.44 -14.63 3.77
C ALA A 465 -27.74 -13.26 3.68
N LYS A 466 -28.07 -12.45 2.66
CA LYS A 466 -27.52 -11.09 2.51
C LYS A 466 -28.02 -10.15 3.60
N SER A 467 -29.31 -10.16 3.94
CA SER A 467 -29.84 -9.26 4.98
C SER A 467 -29.28 -9.59 6.36
N VAL A 468 -29.14 -10.88 6.68
CA VAL A 468 -28.50 -11.33 7.93
C VAL A 468 -27.03 -10.90 7.99
N ALA A 469 -26.27 -11.08 6.89
CA ALA A 469 -24.88 -10.64 6.83
C ALA A 469 -24.73 -9.11 6.92
N ALA A 470 -25.64 -8.35 6.29
CA ALA A 470 -25.67 -6.90 6.41
C ALA A 470 -25.99 -6.45 7.85
N MET A 471 -26.96 -7.09 8.52
CA MET A 471 -27.30 -6.81 9.91
C MET A 471 -26.12 -7.09 10.86
N GLU A 472 -25.40 -8.19 10.62
CA GLU A 472 -24.20 -8.52 11.40
C GLU A 472 -23.06 -7.52 11.15
N LEU A 473 -22.86 -7.07 9.91
CA LEU A 473 -21.90 -6.01 9.60
C LEU A 473 -22.25 -4.70 10.33
N ILE A 474 -23.52 -4.28 10.29
CA ILE A 474 -24.01 -3.09 11.02
C ILE A 474 -23.69 -3.25 12.52
N ARG A 475 -24.05 -4.40 13.11
CA ARG A 475 -23.80 -4.69 14.53
C ARG A 475 -22.33 -4.48 14.89
N ARG A 476 -21.41 -5.05 14.11
CA ARG A 476 -19.95 -4.94 14.36
C ARG A 476 -19.44 -3.51 14.23
N VAL A 477 -19.82 -2.81 13.17
CA VAL A 477 -19.42 -1.42 12.93
C VAL A 477 -19.96 -0.50 14.04
N THR A 478 -21.22 -0.66 14.42
CA THR A 478 -21.86 0.12 15.48
C THR A 478 -21.20 -0.13 16.84
N ILE A 479 -20.94 -1.38 17.21
CA ILE A 479 -20.26 -1.70 18.48
C ILE A 479 -18.82 -1.17 18.49
N GLY A 480 -18.09 -1.30 17.37
CA GLY A 480 -16.68 -0.92 17.28
C GLY A 480 -16.45 0.60 17.23
N HIS A 481 -17.42 1.38 16.75
CA HIS A 481 -17.25 2.82 16.50
C HIS A 481 -18.18 3.75 17.27
N SER A 482 -19.23 3.23 17.93
CA SER A 482 -20.10 4.05 18.77
C SER A 482 -19.41 4.39 20.09
N THR A 483 -19.45 5.66 20.47
CA THR A 483 -18.93 6.16 21.76
C THR A 483 -19.87 7.24 22.29
N ALA A 484 -19.77 7.58 23.59
CA ALA A 484 -20.58 8.65 24.18
C ALA A 484 -20.45 10.01 23.47
N THR A 485 -19.32 10.29 22.81
CA THR A 485 -19.12 11.52 22.03
C THR A 485 -19.46 11.38 20.55
N LYS A 486 -19.62 10.15 20.05
CA LYS A 486 -19.90 9.80 18.66
C LYS A 486 -21.01 8.74 18.63
N PRO A 487 -22.28 9.14 18.75
CA PRO A 487 -23.37 8.22 19.04
C PRO A 487 -23.88 7.49 17.79
N LEU A 488 -23.00 6.75 17.11
CA LEU A 488 -23.34 6.00 15.89
C LEU A 488 -24.50 5.03 16.13
N ALA A 489 -24.58 4.43 17.32
CA ALA A 489 -25.69 3.54 17.68
C ALA A 489 -27.06 4.25 17.66
N ILE A 490 -27.12 5.53 18.04
CA ILE A 490 -28.37 6.30 18.06
C ILE A 490 -28.80 6.61 16.62
N GLU A 491 -27.88 7.02 15.76
CA GLU A 491 -28.16 7.32 14.35
C GLU A 491 -28.59 6.07 13.56
N VAL A 492 -27.97 4.93 13.84
CA VAL A 492 -28.40 3.64 13.28
C VAL A 492 -29.78 3.25 13.79
N ALA A 493 -30.06 3.43 15.09
CA ALA A 493 -31.37 3.15 15.65
C ALA A 493 -32.46 4.05 15.04
N GLU A 494 -32.16 5.33 14.86
CA GLU A 494 -33.04 6.29 14.20
C GLU A 494 -33.40 5.82 12.79
N CYS A 495 -32.37 5.47 11.99
CA CYS A 495 -32.55 4.98 10.62
C CYS A 495 -33.33 3.66 10.54
N VAL A 496 -33.05 2.71 11.44
CA VAL A 496 -33.74 1.42 11.49
C VAL A 496 -35.22 1.59 11.86
N LEU A 497 -35.53 2.46 12.83
CA LEU A 497 -36.89 2.78 13.22
C LEU A 497 -37.69 3.40 12.07
N ASP A 498 -37.07 4.31 11.31
CA ASP A 498 -37.71 4.97 10.16
C ASP A 498 -38.05 3.99 9.04
N LEU A 499 -37.31 2.87 8.92
CA LEU A 499 -37.48 1.89 7.85
C LEU A 499 -38.30 0.65 8.24
N SER A 500 -38.27 0.23 9.51
CA SER A 500 -38.89 -1.03 9.95
C SER A 500 -39.92 -0.91 11.07
N GLY A 501 -40.04 0.26 11.69
CA GLY A 501 -40.98 0.49 12.80
C GLY A 501 -40.61 -0.24 14.11
N GLY A 502 -39.46 -0.92 14.18
CA GLY A 502 -38.98 -1.59 15.39
C GLY A 502 -37.46 -1.73 15.39
N LEU A 503 -36.85 -1.91 16.56
CA LEU A 503 -35.40 -2.09 16.68
C LEU A 503 -35.00 -3.56 16.86
N PRO A 504 -33.85 -3.99 16.30
CA PRO A 504 -33.25 -5.26 16.64
C PRO A 504 -32.88 -5.32 18.12
N GLN A 505 -33.14 -6.47 18.75
CA GLN A 505 -32.88 -6.70 20.18
C GLN A 505 -31.46 -6.32 20.61
N TRP A 506 -30.45 -6.64 19.80
CA TRP A 506 -29.05 -6.33 20.11
C TRP A 506 -28.78 -4.81 20.19
N LEU A 507 -29.49 -4.00 19.39
CA LEU A 507 -29.30 -2.56 19.33
C LEU A 507 -30.04 -1.88 20.48
N GLU A 508 -31.23 -2.38 20.84
CA GLU A 508 -31.93 -1.98 22.07
C GLU A 508 -31.09 -2.30 23.30
N GLU A 509 -30.51 -3.50 23.38
CA GLU A 509 -29.59 -3.92 24.44
C GLU A 509 -28.35 -3.03 24.53
N LEU A 510 -27.73 -2.73 23.39
CA LEU A 510 -26.56 -1.85 23.33
C LEU A 510 -26.85 -0.45 23.86
N LEU A 511 -27.99 0.13 23.47
CA LEU A 511 -28.40 1.48 23.87
C LEU A 511 -28.90 1.54 25.32
N CYS A 512 -29.57 0.49 25.81
CA CYS A 512 -29.99 0.40 27.21
C CYS A 512 -28.83 0.13 28.17
N GLY A 513 -27.75 -0.51 27.68
CA GLY A 513 -26.62 -0.95 28.48
C GLY A 513 -26.89 -2.29 29.16
N ASN A 514 -26.02 -3.28 28.93
CA ASN A 514 -26.12 -4.60 29.57
C ASN A 514 -25.52 -4.61 30.99
N ASN A 515 -26.03 -5.52 31.82
CA ASN A 515 -25.93 -5.58 33.30
C ASN A 515 -24.52 -5.59 33.95
N GLU A 516 -23.43 -5.71 33.19
CA GLU A 516 -22.14 -6.10 33.76
C GLU A 516 -21.25 -4.94 34.24
N ASP A 517 -21.37 -3.74 33.67
CA ASP A 517 -20.56 -2.59 34.12
C ASP A 517 -21.39 -1.60 34.93
N GLY A 518 -20.77 -1.02 35.97
CA GLY A 518 -21.46 -0.13 36.90
C GLY A 518 -22.02 1.12 36.23
N LEU A 519 -23.35 1.21 36.08
CA LEU A 519 -24.08 2.40 35.60
C LEU A 519 -23.81 3.70 36.39
N PHE A 520 -23.02 3.69 37.47
CA PHE A 520 -22.59 4.90 38.19
C PHE A 520 -21.10 5.21 38.09
N ALA A 521 -20.33 4.42 37.36
CA ALA A 521 -19.11 4.95 36.82
C ALA A 521 -19.51 5.77 35.58
N THR A 522 -19.57 7.10 35.72
CA THR A 522 -18.70 7.84 34.80
C THR A 522 -17.38 7.09 34.94
N ALA A 523 -17.02 6.29 33.95
CA ALA A 523 -15.78 5.57 33.96
C ALA A 523 -14.72 6.66 33.89
N ARG A 524 -14.44 7.28 35.04
CA ARG A 524 -13.58 8.44 35.21
C ARG A 524 -12.19 8.13 34.69
N LYS A 525 -11.91 6.86 34.37
CA LYS A 525 -10.69 6.38 33.71
C LYS A 525 -10.86 5.26 32.66
N HIS A 526 -12.06 4.77 32.30
CA HIS A 526 -12.20 3.65 31.33
C HIS A 526 -13.32 3.84 30.28
N ARG A 527 -12.95 4.39 29.12
CA ARG A 527 -13.58 4.19 27.78
C ARG A 527 -15.13 4.19 27.68
N SER A 528 -15.66 5.31 27.22
CA SER A 528 -16.61 5.38 26.08
C SER A 528 -17.68 4.26 25.95
N SER A 529 -18.60 4.11 26.91
CA SER A 529 -19.78 3.26 26.69
C SER A 529 -20.69 3.90 25.61
N PRO A 530 -21.21 3.13 24.64
CA PRO A 530 -22.19 3.60 23.65
C PRO A 530 -23.63 3.64 24.19
N SER A 531 -23.86 3.27 25.45
CA SER A 531 -25.18 3.24 26.08
C SER A 531 -25.74 4.64 26.32
N ASP A 532 -26.92 4.93 25.78
CA ASP A 532 -27.68 6.15 26.04
C ASP A 532 -29.19 5.82 26.05
N PRO A 533 -29.73 5.31 27.18
CA PRO A 533 -31.15 4.99 27.30
C PRO A 533 -32.04 6.24 27.19
N SER A 534 -31.48 7.41 27.50
CA SER A 534 -32.17 8.70 27.44
C SER A 534 -32.43 9.16 26.02
N ALA A 535 -31.50 8.89 25.10
CA ALA A 535 -31.68 9.13 23.67
C ALA A 535 -32.66 8.12 23.07
N LEU A 536 -32.55 6.84 23.42
CA LEU A 536 -33.46 5.80 22.97
C LEU A 536 -34.91 6.09 23.39
N LEU A 537 -35.13 6.48 24.65
CA LEU A 537 -36.42 6.94 25.15
C LEU A 537 -37.01 8.05 24.25
N MET A 538 -36.22 9.08 23.96
CA MET A 538 -36.67 10.18 23.11
C MET A 538 -36.96 9.74 21.67
N LEU A 539 -36.20 8.78 21.12
CA LEU A 539 -36.44 8.26 19.78
C LEU A 539 -37.80 7.57 19.66
N TYR A 540 -38.17 6.74 20.65
CA TYR A 540 -39.48 6.10 20.70
C TYR A 540 -40.61 7.12 20.94
N THR A 541 -40.44 8.01 21.91
CA THR A 541 -41.43 9.06 22.23
C THR A 541 -41.73 9.95 21.01
N LYS A 542 -40.70 10.35 20.27
CA LYS A 542 -40.85 11.17 19.04
C LYS A 542 -41.65 10.47 17.94
N ARG A 543 -41.59 9.13 17.88
CA ARG A 543 -42.27 8.31 16.86
C ARG A 543 -43.64 7.80 17.32
N GLY A 544 -44.10 8.20 18.51
CA GLY A 544 -45.37 7.73 19.08
C GLY A 544 -45.35 6.28 19.56
N MET A 545 -44.17 5.68 19.71
CA MET A 545 -43.97 4.31 20.20
C MET A 545 -43.92 4.30 21.73
N TYR A 546 -45.05 4.67 22.35
CA TYR A 546 -45.09 4.93 23.79
C TYR A 546 -44.94 3.68 24.65
N SER A 547 -45.37 2.51 24.15
CA SER A 547 -45.25 1.26 24.88
C SER A 547 -43.77 0.83 25.04
N GLU A 548 -43.00 1.02 23.97
CA GLU A 548 -41.57 0.74 23.89
C GLU A 548 -40.78 1.75 24.73
N ALA A 549 -41.16 3.03 24.68
CA ALA A 549 -40.62 4.06 25.56
C ALA A 549 -40.80 3.70 27.06
N CYS A 550 -41.99 3.24 27.46
CA CYS A 550 -42.25 2.75 28.82
C CYS A 550 -41.42 1.52 29.18
N ASN A 551 -41.22 0.60 28.23
CA ASN A 551 -40.41 -0.60 28.42
C ASN A 551 -38.93 -0.26 28.63
N VAL A 552 -38.38 0.76 27.96
CA VAL A 552 -37.01 1.25 28.19
C VAL A 552 -36.85 1.71 29.65
N VAL A 553 -37.75 2.56 30.15
CA VAL A 553 -37.70 3.04 31.54
C VAL A 553 -37.81 1.85 32.51
N THR A 554 -38.79 0.97 32.29
CA THR A 554 -39.00 -0.23 33.10
C THR A 554 -37.75 -1.11 33.13
N ARG A 555 -37.08 -1.31 31.99
CA ARG A 555 -35.88 -2.14 31.87
C ARG A 555 -34.70 -1.53 32.61
N VAL A 556 -34.44 -0.24 32.43
CA VAL A 556 -33.34 0.48 33.12
C VAL A 556 -33.51 0.39 34.64
N LEU A 557 -34.74 0.58 35.13
CA LEU A 557 -35.04 0.51 36.57
C LEU A 557 -34.96 -0.93 37.11
N SER A 558 -35.35 -1.92 36.31
CA SER A 558 -35.44 -3.33 36.71
C SER A 558 -34.14 -4.13 36.52
N ALA A 559 -33.17 -3.62 35.74
CA ALA A 559 -31.97 -4.33 35.29
C ALA A 559 -31.03 -4.83 36.40
N ARG A 560 -31.14 -4.35 37.65
CA ARG A 560 -30.33 -4.85 38.78
C ARG A 560 -31.17 -5.14 40.02
N LYS A 561 -31.28 -6.45 40.34
CA LYS A 561 -31.97 -7.00 41.52
C LYS A 561 -31.13 -6.95 42.80
N ASP A 562 -29.85 -6.55 42.73
CA ASP A 562 -28.97 -6.50 43.90
C ASP A 562 -29.15 -5.21 44.70
N ASN A 563 -29.90 -5.32 45.80
CA ASN A 563 -30.20 -4.26 46.77
C ASN A 563 -28.96 -3.54 47.34
N SER A 564 -27.76 -4.11 47.23
CA SER A 564 -26.50 -3.52 47.71
C SER A 564 -26.05 -2.29 46.91
N THR A 565 -26.61 -2.06 45.71
CA THR A 565 -26.26 -0.91 44.84
C THR A 565 -27.20 0.28 44.98
N ALA A 566 -28.29 0.17 45.76
CA ALA A 566 -29.28 1.25 45.97
C ALA A 566 -28.66 2.52 46.63
N VAL A 567 -27.56 2.37 47.38
CA VAL A 567 -26.80 3.50 47.97
C VAL A 567 -26.02 4.29 46.92
N ARG A 568 -25.68 3.68 45.78
CA ARG A 568 -25.01 4.35 44.66
C ARG A 568 -25.98 5.05 43.69
N ARG A 569 -27.30 4.85 43.87
CA ARG A 569 -28.40 5.37 43.04
C ARG A 569 -28.96 6.71 43.50
N LEU A 570 -28.32 7.38 44.46
CA LEU A 570 -28.76 8.71 44.88
C LEU A 570 -28.72 9.65 43.66
N PRO A 571 -29.81 10.38 43.37
CA PRO A 571 -29.90 11.22 42.19
C PRO A 571 -28.89 12.37 42.31
N GLU A 572 -27.72 12.21 41.72
CA GLU A 572 -26.81 13.32 41.49
C GLU A 572 -27.45 14.21 40.42
N LYS A 573 -28.11 15.29 40.85
CA LYS A 573 -28.73 16.33 40.00
C LYS A 573 -30.03 15.94 39.27
N GLY A 574 -30.83 15.02 39.82
CA GLY A 574 -32.20 14.75 39.31
C GLY A 574 -32.28 13.87 38.05
N ASN A 575 -31.32 12.97 37.84
CA ASN A 575 -31.39 11.94 36.81
C ASN A 575 -31.43 10.55 37.47
N ILE A 576 -32.28 9.63 36.99
CA ILE A 576 -32.24 8.22 37.39
C ILE A 576 -31.47 7.44 36.34
N ASP A 577 -30.34 6.81 36.70
CA ASP A 577 -29.65 5.84 35.82
C ASP A 577 -29.52 6.36 34.35
N PHE A 578 -29.16 7.64 34.17
CA PHE A 578 -29.05 8.41 32.91
C PHE A 578 -30.34 8.90 32.22
N VAL A 579 -31.53 8.57 32.71
CA VAL A 579 -32.81 9.12 32.23
C VAL A 579 -33.26 10.30 33.11
N PRO A 580 -33.35 11.53 32.57
CA PRO A 580 -33.88 12.69 33.30
C PRO A 580 -35.36 12.53 33.63
N TYR A 581 -35.78 12.88 34.85
CA TYR A 581 -37.19 12.88 35.27
C TYR A 581 -38.08 13.65 34.29
N ALA A 582 -37.61 14.82 33.83
CA ALA A 582 -38.34 15.63 32.87
C ALA A 582 -38.70 14.90 31.56
N LYS A 583 -37.92 13.90 31.14
CA LYS A 583 -38.25 13.09 29.95
C LYS A 583 -39.28 12.00 30.25
N ILE A 584 -39.29 11.48 31.48
CA ILE A 584 -40.30 10.52 31.95
C ILE A 584 -41.64 11.24 32.13
N ASP A 585 -41.61 12.43 32.73
CA ASP A 585 -42.79 13.30 32.87
C ASP A 585 -43.35 13.68 31.49
N LEU A 586 -42.48 14.07 30.55
CA LEU A 586 -42.90 14.33 29.17
C LEU A 586 -43.53 13.10 28.51
N LEU A 587 -42.97 11.91 28.71
CA LEU A 587 -43.56 10.66 28.20
C LEU A 587 -44.95 10.44 28.79
N TRP A 588 -45.10 10.67 30.10
CA TRP A 588 -46.37 10.52 30.82
C TRP A 588 -47.44 11.47 30.27
N ASP A 589 -47.11 12.75 30.13
CA ASP A 589 -48.00 13.78 29.60
C ASP A 589 -48.43 13.46 28.16
N LEU A 590 -47.49 13.01 27.32
CA LEU A 590 -47.78 12.64 25.93
C LEU A 590 -48.67 11.40 25.83
N ILE A 591 -48.52 10.42 26.72
CA ILE A 591 -49.41 9.26 26.77
C ILE A 591 -50.83 9.68 27.14
N GLU A 592 -50.98 10.54 28.16
CA GLU A 592 -52.30 11.03 28.58
C GLU A 592 -52.99 11.83 27.48
N GLU A 593 -52.24 12.71 26.81
CA GLU A 593 -52.76 13.50 25.69
C GLU A 593 -53.16 12.61 24.51
N ALA A 594 -52.35 11.62 24.16
CA ALA A 594 -52.65 10.74 23.04
C ALA A 594 -53.79 9.75 23.33
N LEU A 595 -53.99 9.34 24.59
CA LEU A 595 -55.18 8.62 25.05
C LEU A 595 -56.43 9.50 24.98
N ARG A 596 -56.33 10.78 25.32
CA ARG A 596 -57.43 11.75 25.23
C ARG A 596 -57.90 11.97 23.79
N ILE A 597 -56.96 12.01 22.84
CA ILE A 597 -57.25 12.16 21.40
C ILE A 597 -57.78 10.86 20.77
N GLY A 598 -57.47 9.70 21.37
CA GLY A 598 -57.89 8.37 20.87
C GLY A 598 -56.99 7.83 19.75
N ASN A 599 -55.74 8.30 19.65
CA ASN A 599 -54.83 7.99 18.55
C ASN A 599 -54.01 6.69 18.75
N ILE A 600 -54.14 5.98 19.87
CA ILE A 600 -53.30 4.81 20.20
C ILE A 600 -54.17 3.63 20.63
N SER A 601 -53.70 2.41 20.31
CA SER A 601 -54.19 1.17 20.94
C SER A 601 -54.02 1.26 22.46
N SER A 602 -55.11 1.52 23.18
CA SER A 602 -55.04 1.89 24.59
C SER A 602 -54.52 0.76 25.50
N ALA A 603 -54.76 -0.51 25.14
CA ALA A 603 -54.47 -1.64 26.03
C ALA A 603 -52.97 -1.85 26.29
N ASP A 604 -52.16 -1.98 25.23
CA ASP A 604 -50.72 -2.30 25.36
C ASP A 604 -49.92 -1.14 25.96
N THR A 605 -50.30 0.09 25.59
CA THR A 605 -49.65 1.31 26.11
C THR A 605 -49.98 1.52 27.59
N LEU A 606 -51.24 1.28 27.99
CA LEU A 606 -51.63 1.34 29.40
C LEU A 606 -50.95 0.26 30.22
N GLU A 607 -50.84 -0.97 29.72
CA GLU A 607 -50.14 -2.04 30.42
C GLU A 607 -48.65 -1.70 30.60
N ALA A 608 -47.97 -1.22 29.55
CA ALA A 608 -46.58 -0.80 29.63
C ALA A 608 -46.38 0.38 30.61
N ARG A 609 -47.32 1.34 30.63
CA ARG A 609 -47.33 2.44 31.60
C ARG A 609 -47.46 1.93 33.03
N THR A 610 -48.39 1.01 33.31
CA THR A 610 -48.55 0.43 34.65
C THR A 610 -47.29 -0.31 35.10
N ARG A 611 -46.61 -1.03 34.20
CA ARG A 611 -45.32 -1.67 34.51
C ARG A 611 -44.23 -0.64 34.83
N MET A 612 -44.17 0.46 34.09
CA MET A 612 -43.25 1.57 34.35
C MET A 612 -43.51 2.21 35.72
N GLU A 613 -44.78 2.44 36.07
CA GLU A 613 -45.20 3.00 37.36
C GLU A 613 -44.77 2.08 38.52
N GLN A 614 -45.04 0.78 38.43
CA GLN A 614 -44.57 -0.20 39.42
C GLN A 614 -43.05 -0.24 39.55
N ALA A 615 -42.32 -0.08 38.45
CA ALA A 615 -40.86 -0.04 38.47
C ALA A 615 -40.34 1.23 39.15
N LEU A 616 -40.99 2.37 38.92
CA LEU A 616 -40.69 3.64 39.59
C LEU A 616 -40.99 3.58 41.08
N GLU A 617 -42.15 3.05 41.49
CA GLU A 617 -42.52 2.85 42.89
C GLU A 617 -41.47 2.02 43.63
N ARG A 618 -41.13 0.84 43.09
CA ARG A 618 -40.08 -0.03 43.65
C ARG A 618 -38.72 0.68 43.74
N HIS A 619 -38.38 1.48 42.73
CA HIS A 619 -37.14 2.26 42.73
C HIS A 619 -37.14 3.32 43.84
N PHE A 620 -38.24 4.07 44.01
CA PHE A 620 -38.39 5.07 45.08
C PHE A 620 -38.39 4.43 46.47
N GLU A 621 -39.03 3.28 46.65
CA GLU A 621 -38.98 2.51 47.90
C GLU A 621 -37.55 2.06 48.23
N ALA A 622 -36.84 1.52 47.24
CA ALA A 622 -35.43 1.14 47.40
C ALA A 622 -34.54 2.34 47.75
N MET A 623 -34.78 3.51 47.14
CA MET A 623 -34.08 4.76 47.49
C MET A 623 -34.39 5.23 48.91
N LYS A 624 -35.64 5.16 49.36
CA LYS A 624 -36.03 5.52 50.73
C LYS A 624 -35.35 4.61 51.76
N MET A 625 -35.29 3.31 51.50
CA MET A 625 -34.56 2.34 52.34
C MET A 625 -33.06 2.64 52.37
N SER A 626 -32.48 3.02 51.22
CA SER A 626 -31.08 3.42 51.10
C SER A 626 -30.76 4.70 51.87
N GLU A 627 -31.58 5.74 51.77
CA GLU A 627 -31.40 7.01 52.52
C GLU A 627 -31.53 6.80 54.03
N MET A 628 -32.50 6.00 54.48
CA MET A 628 -32.64 5.60 55.87
C MET A 628 -31.43 4.78 56.35
N GLY A 629 -30.91 3.88 55.50
CA GLY A 629 -29.68 3.12 55.77
C GLY A 629 -28.44 4.02 55.89
N LEU A 630 -28.31 5.04 55.04
CA LEU A 630 -27.24 6.03 55.07
C LEU A 630 -27.31 6.94 56.31
N LYS A 631 -28.52 7.38 56.68
CA LYS A 631 -28.76 8.13 57.93
C LYS A 631 -28.45 7.28 59.16
N SER A 632 -28.83 6.00 59.16
CA SER A 632 -28.57 5.06 60.26
C SER A 632 -27.08 4.72 60.38
N ALA A 633 -26.38 4.47 59.26
CA ALA A 633 -24.93 4.25 59.25
C ALA A 633 -24.15 5.48 59.73
N ARG A 634 -24.59 6.69 59.37
CA ARG A 634 -24.00 7.96 59.88
C ARG A 634 -24.29 8.20 61.35
N ALA A 635 -25.44 7.74 61.85
CA ALA A 635 -25.79 7.82 63.27
C ALA A 635 -25.00 6.82 64.12
N LEU A 636 -24.67 5.64 63.57
CA LEU A 636 -23.85 4.61 64.22
C LEU A 636 -22.34 4.89 64.15
N ALA A 637 -21.89 5.75 63.22
CA ALA A 637 -20.49 6.15 63.07
C ALA A 637 -20.12 7.39 63.90
N LYS A 638 -21.09 8.01 64.57
CA LYS A 638 -20.89 9.02 65.63
C LYS A 638 -20.98 8.33 66.98
#